data_AF-A0A562DKG2-F1
#
_entry.id   AF-A0A562DKG2-F1
#
_cell.length_a   1.000
_cell.length_b   1.000
_cell.length_c   1.000
_cell.angle_alpha   90.00
_cell.angle_beta   90.00
_cell.angle_gamma   90.00
#
_symmetry.space_group_name_H-M   'P 1'
#
loop_
_entity.id
_entity.type
_entity.pdbx_description
1 polymer ?
#
loop_
_entity_poly.entity_id
_entity_poly.type
_entity_poly.pdbx_seq_one_letter_code
_entity_poly.pdbx_strand_id
1 'polypeptide(L)'
;MSAILVIDDNPAVATALEVLFSLHDIATVHAIGPEEGLALLEREPVDLVIQDMNFTADTTSGDEGRALFAAIRERHPDLPVILLTAWTHLESAVELVKAGAADYLAKPWQDAKLLATVNNLLELSEARRELDQRRRGERRRREDLARRYDLRGAVFADPASERVVALACQVARSDLPVLITGPNGSGKEKIAEIIQANSAVRDGPFLTVNCGALPADLIEAELFGAEAGAYTGANKAREGKFEAADGGTLFLDEIGNLPPAGQMKLLRVLETGRFARLGSNRERQVRVRVVSATNADLPAMIREGGFREDLYYRLNTIELSMPPLGERPGDVLPLAEHFGAGGKPLSPAAGAALQRHSWPGNVRELRNVIQRAQLLATAAPRPADRAGRPGPATRAGRAPGAGAGAGTRADRGRPAACRRGDRPGRRGTGHEPPGAVPAHGAPWTKEFLIRMVRRTLTLHLFLRLLPVLALAAALPWTAAYWIDHGWVLASVSVVVLLGLMWLSLYRALSPLRALFRALSGSVNTYRDGEFNFGVHWSSRDEVGNLVRAHRELGEVLRRQRQDLVQRELLLDTMVQNTPVAMLLWADGGDGVARVVYANLAARKLLNDGRKLEGQRLESVLEGLPAELREAVARGGDSLFGVSPEGAEDDAGEEVYHLSRRRFTLNGRHHELLLLRLLTPELRRQEVQTWKKVIRVISHELNNSLAPIASLAHSGAELVRRGRHERLAEVFSTIEDRARHLEGFIRGYARFAKLPQPQLQAVDWEDFLARLQRQIGFELDGMAADLRARVDPAQMEQALLNLLKNAHEAGEEAGNTQVQVRLRRLPGWTRLEVLDRGPGMNEAVLQNALLPFYSTKRNGTGLGLALTREIVEAHGGRLSLQNRADGGLCVAVMLPEQ
;
A
#
# COMPACT_ATOMS: atom_id res chain seq x y z
N MET A 1 -18.63 35.37 8.84
CA MET A 1 -18.46 35.67 10.26
C MET A 1 -19.37 34.74 11.01
N SER A 2 -18.85 34.06 12.02
CA SER A 2 -19.64 33.08 12.77
C SER A 2 -20.49 33.83 13.80
N ALA A 3 -21.77 33.49 13.88
CA ALA A 3 -22.75 34.20 14.70
C ALA A 3 -23.26 33.32 15.84
N ILE A 4 -23.15 33.84 17.07
CA ILE A 4 -23.61 33.18 18.29
C ILE A 4 -24.86 33.88 18.79
N LEU A 5 -25.91 33.12 19.06
CA LEU A 5 -27.10 33.61 19.75
C LEU A 5 -26.98 33.34 21.25
N VAL A 6 -26.97 34.41 22.05
CA VAL A 6 -27.02 34.35 23.51
C VAL A 6 -28.46 34.60 23.94
N ILE A 7 -29.07 33.65 24.64
CA ILE A 7 -30.44 33.76 25.18
C ILE A 7 -30.33 33.77 26.70
N ASP A 8 -30.46 34.95 27.31
CA ASP A 8 -30.28 35.18 28.76
C ASP A 8 -31.12 36.39 29.19
N ASP A 9 -31.84 36.30 30.32
CA ASP A 9 -32.62 37.42 30.85
C ASP A 9 -31.74 38.46 31.57
N ASN A 10 -30.50 38.09 31.92
CA ASN A 10 -29.58 38.95 32.64
C ASN A 10 -28.71 39.80 31.70
N PRO A 11 -28.94 41.13 31.63
CA PRO A 11 -28.20 42.00 30.70
C PRO A 11 -26.70 42.08 31.02
N ALA A 12 -26.28 41.80 32.25
CA ALA A 12 -24.85 41.77 32.61
C ALA A 12 -24.14 40.56 32.00
N VAL A 13 -24.81 39.41 31.93
CA VAL A 13 -24.28 38.19 31.29
C VAL A 13 -24.19 38.40 29.78
N ALA A 14 -25.23 38.96 29.18
CA ALA A 14 -25.27 39.32 27.77
C ALA A 14 -24.09 40.23 27.37
N THR A 15 -23.91 41.33 28.10
CA THR A 15 -22.86 42.31 27.83
C THR A 15 -21.47 41.68 28.00
N ALA A 16 -21.27 40.83 29.02
CA ALA A 16 -19.99 40.16 29.24
C ALA A 16 -19.64 39.19 28.10
N LEU A 17 -20.62 38.42 27.62
CA LEU A 17 -20.43 37.49 26.50
C LEU A 17 -20.23 38.23 25.18
N GLU A 18 -20.97 39.31 24.92
CA GLU A 18 -20.79 40.18 23.75
C GLU A 18 -19.37 40.75 23.70
N VAL A 19 -18.89 41.33 24.82
CA VAL A 19 -17.51 41.85 24.91
C VAL A 19 -16.50 40.73 24.68
N LEU A 20 -16.67 39.59 25.36
CA LEU A 20 -15.75 38.45 25.24
C LEU A 20 -15.64 37.97 23.79
N PHE A 21 -16.77 37.72 23.11
CA PHE A 21 -16.78 37.22 21.74
C PHE A 21 -16.35 38.27 20.71
N SER A 22 -16.64 39.54 20.94
CA SER A 22 -16.18 40.63 20.06
C SER A 22 -14.64 40.74 20.00
N LEU A 23 -13.96 40.49 21.13
CA LEU A 23 -12.49 40.44 21.19
C LEU A 23 -11.89 39.27 20.40
N HIS A 24 -12.71 38.29 20.02
CA HIS A 24 -12.34 37.12 19.25
C HIS A 24 -12.96 37.10 17.84
N ASP A 25 -13.42 38.25 17.33
CA ASP A 25 -14.02 38.41 15.99
C ASP A 25 -15.26 37.52 15.75
N ILE A 26 -15.98 37.17 16.81
CA ILE A 26 -17.21 36.37 16.77
C ILE A 26 -18.41 37.30 16.93
N ALA A 27 -19.34 37.26 15.98
CA ALA A 27 -20.56 38.06 16.05
C ALA A 27 -21.51 37.48 17.10
N THR A 28 -22.15 38.35 17.88
CA THR A 28 -23.11 37.94 18.90
C THR A 28 -24.45 38.62 18.67
N VAL A 29 -25.52 37.86 18.90
CA VAL A 29 -26.90 38.33 18.90
C VAL A 29 -27.47 37.97 20.25
N HIS A 30 -28.20 38.89 20.87
CA HIS A 30 -28.75 38.70 22.20
C HIS A 30 -30.27 38.66 22.18
N ALA A 31 -30.85 37.73 22.96
CA ALA A 31 -32.28 37.61 23.20
C ALA A 31 -32.54 37.57 24.72
N ILE A 32 -33.49 38.37 25.20
CA ILE A 32 -33.83 38.48 26.64
C ILE A 32 -34.73 37.33 27.13
N GLY A 33 -35.12 36.40 26.27
CA GLY A 33 -35.92 35.25 26.67
C GLY A 33 -36.22 34.24 25.55
N PRO A 34 -36.90 33.13 25.88
CA PRO A 34 -37.12 32.01 24.96
C PRO A 34 -37.86 32.36 23.67
N GLU A 35 -38.92 33.18 23.75
CA GLU A 35 -39.74 33.55 22.59
C GLU A 35 -38.96 34.38 21.58
N GLU A 36 -38.19 35.36 22.07
CA GLU A 36 -37.34 36.21 21.23
C GLU A 36 -36.18 35.41 20.62
N GLY A 37 -35.56 34.51 21.39
CA GLY A 37 -34.49 33.64 20.90
C GLY A 37 -34.96 32.74 19.75
N LEU A 38 -36.16 32.14 19.88
CA LEU A 38 -36.75 31.35 18.80
C LEU A 38 -37.08 32.21 17.57
N ALA A 39 -37.57 33.44 17.76
CA ALA A 39 -37.85 34.36 16.65
C ALA A 39 -36.57 34.81 15.91
N LEU A 40 -35.45 34.98 16.63
CA LEU A 40 -34.16 35.31 16.04
C LEU A 40 -33.57 34.14 15.26
N LEU A 41 -33.70 32.90 15.74
CA LEU A 41 -33.28 31.70 15.00
C LEU A 41 -33.97 31.53 13.64
N GLU A 42 -35.18 32.07 13.49
CA GLU A 42 -35.92 32.04 12.21
C GLU A 42 -35.50 33.15 11.24
N ARG A 43 -34.92 34.25 11.74
CA ARG A 43 -34.61 35.46 10.96
C ARG A 43 -33.13 35.57 10.60
N GLU A 44 -32.25 35.09 11.47
CA GLU A 44 -30.81 35.29 11.36
C GLU A 44 -30.05 33.96 11.25
N PRO A 45 -28.93 33.92 10.49
CA PRO A 45 -28.08 32.74 10.43
C PRO A 45 -27.27 32.63 11.73
N VAL A 46 -27.65 31.68 12.59
CA VAL A 46 -26.96 31.38 13.86
C VAL A 46 -26.19 30.07 13.74
N ASP A 47 -24.96 30.06 14.25
CA ASP A 47 -24.04 28.92 14.19
C ASP A 47 -23.95 28.16 15.51
N LEU A 48 -24.22 28.84 16.62
CA LEU A 48 -24.20 28.28 17.97
C LEU A 48 -25.16 29.05 18.87
N VAL A 49 -25.85 28.35 19.75
CA VAL A 49 -26.71 28.96 20.79
C VAL A 49 -26.06 28.79 22.15
N ILE A 50 -25.98 29.87 22.91
CA ILE A 50 -25.68 29.87 24.33
C ILE A 50 -26.98 30.23 25.05
N GLN A 51 -27.52 29.29 25.81
CA GLN A 51 -28.84 29.39 26.39
C GLN A 51 -28.75 29.33 27.92
N ASP A 52 -29.37 30.27 28.61
CA ASP A 52 -29.57 30.12 30.05
C ASP A 52 -30.60 29.04 30.38
N MET A 53 -30.43 28.43 31.56
CA MET A 53 -31.34 27.40 32.06
C MET A 53 -32.55 28.00 32.79
N ASN A 54 -32.45 29.23 33.31
CA ASN A 54 -33.49 29.91 34.07
C ASN A 54 -33.66 31.34 33.52
N PHE A 55 -34.88 31.74 33.12
CA PHE A 55 -35.15 33.08 32.57
C PHE A 55 -35.95 33.98 33.51
N THR A 56 -36.35 33.47 34.67
CA THR A 56 -37.07 34.23 35.69
C THR A 56 -36.42 34.01 37.06
N ALA A 57 -36.16 35.11 37.78
CA ALA A 57 -35.43 35.11 39.04
C ALA A 57 -36.07 34.26 40.16
N ASP A 58 -37.38 34.01 40.10
CA ASP A 58 -38.16 33.30 41.12
C ASP A 58 -38.29 31.78 40.86
N THR A 59 -37.77 31.28 39.74
CA THR A 59 -37.99 29.89 39.29
C THR A 59 -36.67 29.11 39.21
N THR A 60 -36.41 28.26 40.19
CA THR A 60 -35.21 27.40 40.26
C THR A 60 -35.36 26.04 39.59
N SER A 61 -36.48 25.76 38.91
CA SER A 61 -36.75 24.42 38.36
C SER A 61 -36.00 24.08 37.07
N GLY A 62 -35.57 25.08 36.29
CA GLY A 62 -34.90 24.88 35.00
C GLY A 62 -35.80 24.32 33.88
N ASP A 63 -37.12 24.31 34.09
CA ASP A 63 -38.09 23.74 33.13
C ASP A 63 -38.22 24.61 31.87
N GLU A 64 -38.14 25.93 32.02
CA GLU A 64 -38.16 26.89 30.90
C GLU A 64 -36.97 26.67 29.97
N GLY A 65 -35.77 26.48 30.55
CA GLY A 65 -34.57 26.16 29.78
C GLY A 65 -34.64 24.79 29.08
N ARG A 66 -35.23 23.77 29.73
CA ARG A 66 -35.47 22.47 29.09
C ARG A 66 -36.45 22.57 27.92
N ALA A 67 -37.54 23.33 28.09
CA ALA A 67 -38.54 23.53 27.05
C ALA A 67 -37.95 24.28 25.84
N LEU A 68 -37.13 25.30 26.08
CA LEU A 68 -36.42 26.03 25.02
C LEU A 68 -35.44 25.12 24.28
N PHE A 69 -34.61 24.35 24.98
CA PHE A 69 -33.70 23.40 24.35
C PHE A 69 -34.46 22.39 23.47
N ALA A 70 -35.57 21.82 23.97
CA ALA A 70 -36.38 20.89 23.21
C ALA A 70 -36.97 21.52 21.94
N ALA A 71 -37.47 22.76 22.03
CA ALA A 71 -38.00 23.50 20.89
C ALA A 71 -36.91 23.82 19.85
N ILE A 72 -35.73 24.25 20.29
CA ILE A 72 -34.58 24.47 19.40
C ILE A 72 -34.19 23.15 18.72
N ARG A 73 -34.12 22.05 19.46
CA ARG A 73 -33.71 20.75 18.92
C ARG A 73 -34.70 20.16 17.92
N GLU A 74 -35.99 20.43 18.09
CA GLU A 74 -37.04 20.00 17.17
C GLU A 74 -36.98 20.75 15.83
N ARG A 75 -36.78 22.08 15.86
CA ARG A 75 -36.69 22.92 14.65
C ARG A 75 -35.32 22.86 13.99
N HIS A 76 -34.29 22.78 14.82
CA HIS A 76 -32.89 22.72 14.45
C HIS A 76 -32.21 21.56 15.21
N PRO A 77 -32.35 20.32 14.70
CA PRO A 77 -31.35 19.26 14.93
C PRO A 77 -29.98 19.82 14.49
N ASP A 78 -28.84 19.17 14.60
CA ASP A 78 -27.54 19.73 14.13
C ASP A 78 -27.02 21.07 14.71
N LEU A 79 -27.83 22.04 15.16
CA LEU A 79 -27.39 23.30 15.78
C LEU A 79 -26.85 23.03 17.20
N PRO A 80 -25.58 23.37 17.49
CA PRO A 80 -25.01 23.16 18.81
C PRO A 80 -25.58 24.17 19.82
N VAL A 81 -26.00 23.66 20.98
CA VAL A 81 -26.52 24.46 22.10
C VAL A 81 -25.65 24.24 23.33
N ILE A 82 -25.08 25.32 23.88
CA ILE A 82 -24.38 25.35 25.16
C ILE A 82 -25.36 25.86 26.22
N LEU A 83 -25.46 25.15 27.34
CA LEU A 83 -26.34 25.52 28.45
C LEU A 83 -25.56 26.27 29.53
N LEU A 84 -26.01 27.47 29.92
CA LEU A 84 -25.48 28.19 31.08
C LEU A 84 -26.32 27.89 32.32
N THR A 85 -25.68 27.74 33.49
CA THR A 85 -26.41 27.45 34.73
C THR A 85 -25.77 28.07 35.97
N ALA A 86 -26.55 28.69 36.84
CA ALA A 86 -26.14 29.13 38.18
C ALA A 86 -26.37 27.98 39.18
N TRP A 87 -25.31 27.22 39.48
CA TRP A 87 -25.20 26.11 40.45
C TRP A 87 -26.40 25.77 41.35
N THR A 88 -26.97 24.56 41.16
CA THR A 88 -27.56 23.63 42.18
C THR A 88 -28.20 22.38 41.55
N HIS A 89 -28.54 22.41 40.25
CA HIS A 89 -29.17 21.29 39.54
C HIS A 89 -28.29 20.68 38.43
N LEU A 90 -27.13 20.11 38.82
CA LEU A 90 -26.20 19.45 37.88
C LEU A 90 -26.88 18.28 37.12
N GLU A 91 -27.82 17.60 37.77
CA GLU A 91 -28.58 16.48 37.18
C GLU A 91 -29.37 16.92 35.93
N SER A 92 -29.96 18.12 35.95
CA SER A 92 -30.78 18.64 34.84
C SER A 92 -29.96 18.97 33.59
N ALA A 93 -28.79 19.60 33.76
CA ALA A 93 -27.91 19.89 32.64
C ALA A 93 -27.32 18.60 32.03
N VAL A 94 -26.98 17.61 32.87
CA VAL A 94 -26.48 16.30 32.40
C VAL A 94 -27.53 15.53 31.60
N GLU A 95 -28.80 15.60 31.98
CA GLU A 95 -29.89 15.02 31.19
C GLU A 95 -30.04 15.66 29.81
N LEU A 96 -29.91 16.98 29.71
CA LEU A 96 -30.00 17.68 28.43
C LEU A 96 -28.78 17.41 27.52
N VAL A 97 -27.58 17.26 28.08
CA VAL A 97 -26.42 16.78 27.32
C VAL A 97 -26.65 15.35 26.81
N LYS A 98 -27.24 14.45 27.62
CA LYS A 98 -27.68 13.13 27.15
C LYS A 98 -28.76 13.21 26.06
N ALA A 99 -29.60 14.24 26.11
CA ALA A 99 -30.63 14.52 25.10
C ALA A 99 -30.09 15.24 23.84
N GLY A 100 -28.81 15.64 23.83
CA GLY A 100 -28.11 16.16 22.65
C GLY A 100 -27.62 17.61 22.74
N ALA A 101 -27.64 18.25 23.91
CA ALA A 101 -26.95 19.53 24.11
C ALA A 101 -25.43 19.34 23.94
N ALA A 102 -24.75 20.36 23.41
CA ALA A 102 -23.35 20.27 23.03
C ALA A 102 -22.42 20.27 24.24
N ASP A 103 -22.69 21.16 25.21
CA ASP A 103 -21.98 21.23 26.49
C ASP A 103 -22.83 22.02 27.51
N TYR A 104 -22.40 22.04 28.77
CA TYR A 104 -22.93 22.95 29.79
C TYR A 104 -21.80 23.68 30.53
N LEU A 105 -22.05 24.93 30.89
CA LEU A 105 -21.11 25.78 31.60
C LEU A 105 -21.78 26.44 32.79
N ALA A 106 -21.07 26.46 33.92
CA ALA A 106 -21.59 27.09 35.12
C ALA A 106 -21.30 28.60 35.12
N LYS A 107 -22.22 29.39 35.68
CA LYS A 107 -22.05 30.81 36.00
C LYS A 107 -21.49 30.93 37.43
N PRO A 108 -20.42 31.71 37.68
CA PRO A 108 -19.56 32.39 36.70
C PRO A 108 -18.68 31.40 35.91
N TRP A 109 -18.50 31.63 34.60
CA TRP A 109 -17.70 30.77 33.72
C TRP A 109 -16.22 31.16 33.75
N GLN A 110 -15.38 30.31 33.14
CA GLN A 110 -13.98 30.62 32.85
C GLN A 110 -13.85 30.92 31.36
N ASP A 111 -13.40 32.12 31.01
CA ASP A 111 -13.35 32.61 29.62
C ASP A 111 -12.58 31.66 28.69
N ALA A 112 -11.40 31.18 29.13
CA ALA A 112 -10.59 30.25 28.36
C ALA A 112 -11.33 28.93 28.05
N LYS A 113 -12.14 28.44 28.99
CA LYS A 113 -12.93 27.20 28.81
C LYS A 113 -14.09 27.44 27.86
N LEU A 114 -14.83 28.54 28.05
CA LEU A 114 -15.97 28.90 27.20
C LEU A 114 -15.53 29.09 25.75
N LEU A 115 -14.46 29.86 25.52
CA LEU A 115 -13.90 30.10 24.18
C LEU A 115 -13.41 28.81 23.53
N ALA A 116 -12.73 27.94 24.27
CA ALA A 116 -12.29 26.64 23.75
C ALA A 116 -13.49 25.79 23.30
N THR A 117 -14.55 25.71 24.11
CA THR A 117 -15.77 24.97 23.77
C THR A 117 -16.46 25.57 22.54
N VAL A 118 -16.61 26.90 22.50
CA VAL A 118 -17.24 27.61 21.38
C VAL A 118 -16.45 27.42 20.08
N ASN A 119 -15.14 27.62 20.07
CA ASN A 119 -14.31 27.47 18.88
C ASN A 119 -14.36 26.03 18.34
N ASN A 120 -14.27 25.03 19.21
CA ASN A 120 -14.39 23.62 18.81
C ASN A 120 -15.74 23.31 18.15
N LEU A 121 -16.83 23.89 18.67
CA LEU A 121 -18.17 23.67 18.13
C LEU A 121 -18.39 24.43 16.81
N LEU A 122 -17.86 25.65 16.69
CA LEU A 122 -17.89 26.41 15.45
C LEU A 122 -17.10 25.71 14.34
N GLU A 123 -15.86 25.26 14.61
CA GLU A 123 -15.04 24.48 13.66
C GLU A 123 -15.77 23.20 13.21
N LEU A 124 -16.40 22.48 14.15
CA LEU A 124 -17.17 21.28 13.84
C LEU A 124 -18.39 21.60 12.95
N SER A 125 -19.06 22.72 13.21
CA SER A 125 -20.22 23.17 12.42
C SER A 125 -19.82 23.56 10.99
N GLU A 126 -18.69 24.25 10.84
CA GLU A 126 -18.12 24.65 9.54
C GLU A 126 -17.71 23.42 8.73
N ALA A 127 -16.99 22.48 9.35
CA ALA A 127 -16.59 21.23 8.69
C ALA A 127 -17.80 20.41 8.22
N ARG A 128 -18.88 20.36 9.02
CA ARG A 128 -20.13 19.69 8.62
C ARG A 128 -20.81 20.40 7.45
N ARG A 129 -20.90 21.72 7.48
CA ARG A 129 -21.49 22.52 6.39
C ARG A 129 -20.71 22.36 5.09
N GLU A 130 -19.37 22.37 5.16
CA GLU A 130 -18.54 22.17 3.98
C GLU A 130 -18.76 20.76 3.38
N LEU A 131 -18.81 19.72 4.22
CA LEU A 131 -19.12 18.36 3.80
C LEU A 131 -20.49 18.26 3.12
N ASP A 132 -21.52 18.91 3.69
CA ASP A 132 -22.87 18.92 3.11
C ASP A 132 -22.93 19.69 1.80
N GLN A 133 -22.23 20.82 1.69
CA GLN A 133 -22.13 21.57 0.44
C GLN A 133 -21.44 20.74 -0.65
N ARG A 134 -20.33 20.07 -0.32
CA ARG A 134 -19.63 19.15 -1.24
C ARG A 134 -20.55 18.03 -1.69
N ARG A 135 -21.26 17.37 -0.77
CA ARG A 135 -22.25 16.30 -1.08
C ARG A 135 -23.38 16.79 -1.98
N ARG A 136 -23.92 17.98 -1.72
CA ARG A 136 -24.95 18.62 -2.57
C ARG A 136 -24.41 18.90 -3.97
N GLY A 137 -23.17 19.39 -4.08
CA GLY A 137 -22.50 19.65 -5.35
C GLY A 137 -22.29 18.38 -6.17
N GLU A 138 -21.79 17.31 -5.55
CA GLU A 138 -21.62 15.99 -6.18
C GLU A 138 -22.96 15.43 -6.67
N ARG A 139 -24.00 15.48 -5.84
CA ARG A 139 -25.34 15.03 -6.21
C ARG A 139 -25.89 15.78 -7.43
N ARG A 140 -25.75 17.11 -7.47
CA ARG A 140 -26.18 17.94 -8.61
C ARG A 140 -25.48 17.53 -9.90
N ARG A 141 -24.17 17.29 -9.88
CA ARG A 141 -23.41 16.85 -11.06
C ARG A 141 -23.92 15.52 -11.62
N ARG A 142 -24.25 14.57 -10.74
CA ARG A 142 -24.81 13.27 -11.13
C ARG A 142 -26.20 13.41 -11.73
N GLU A 143 -27.07 14.20 -11.09
CA GLU A 143 -28.39 14.50 -11.62
C GLU A 143 -28.30 15.19 -13.00
N ASP A 144 -27.35 16.11 -13.18
CA ASP A 144 -27.09 16.74 -14.49
C ASP A 144 -26.58 15.77 -15.54
N LEU A 145 -25.81 14.76 -15.16
CA LEU A 145 -25.36 13.70 -16.06
C LEU A 145 -26.55 12.84 -16.50
N ALA A 146 -27.36 12.39 -15.54
CA ALA A 146 -28.54 11.55 -15.78
C ALA A 146 -29.65 12.28 -16.56
N ARG A 147 -29.74 13.61 -16.44
CA ARG A 147 -30.63 14.44 -17.27
C ARG A 147 -30.16 14.55 -18.71
N ARG A 148 -28.85 14.58 -18.95
CA ARG A 148 -28.26 14.84 -20.28
C ARG A 148 -28.04 13.57 -21.10
N TYR A 149 -27.87 12.42 -20.47
CA TYR A 149 -27.46 11.17 -21.10
C TYR A 149 -28.28 9.99 -20.60
N ASP A 150 -28.50 8.98 -21.44
CA ASP A 150 -29.07 7.70 -21.00
C ASP A 150 -27.98 6.86 -20.32
N LEU A 151 -28.05 6.77 -18.99
CA LEU A 151 -27.06 6.05 -18.19
C LEU A 151 -27.38 4.56 -18.02
N ARG A 152 -28.41 4.01 -18.69
CA ARG A 152 -28.74 2.57 -18.70
C ARG A 152 -28.89 1.94 -17.30
N GLY A 153 -29.40 2.73 -16.35
CA GLY A 153 -29.60 2.33 -14.95
C GLY A 153 -28.30 2.17 -14.16
N ALA A 154 -27.18 2.76 -14.61
CA ALA A 154 -25.93 2.72 -13.88
C ALA A 154 -26.03 3.46 -12.54
N VAL A 155 -25.56 2.80 -11.49
CA VAL A 155 -25.51 3.34 -10.12
C VAL A 155 -24.06 3.58 -9.76
N PHE A 156 -23.74 4.83 -9.41
CA PHE A 156 -22.42 5.26 -8.99
C PHE A 156 -22.56 6.44 -8.02
N ALA A 157 -21.69 6.46 -7.03
CA ALA A 157 -21.58 7.52 -6.05
C ALA A 157 -20.14 7.87 -5.65
N ASP A 158 -19.15 7.14 -6.14
CA ASP A 158 -17.75 7.48 -5.96
C ASP A 158 -17.26 8.41 -7.08
N PRO A 159 -16.43 9.44 -6.77
CA PRO A 159 -15.85 10.31 -7.79
C PRO A 159 -15.07 9.57 -8.88
N ALA A 160 -14.45 8.43 -8.57
CA ALA A 160 -13.72 7.64 -9.56
C ALA A 160 -14.66 7.05 -10.61
N SER A 161 -15.79 6.47 -10.18
CA SER A 161 -16.82 5.96 -11.09
C SER A 161 -17.51 7.07 -11.87
N GLU A 162 -17.77 8.22 -11.22
CA GLU A 162 -18.35 9.38 -11.88
C GLU A 162 -17.49 9.89 -13.05
N ARG A 163 -16.16 9.91 -12.89
CA ARG A 163 -15.23 10.27 -13.97
C ARG A 163 -15.32 9.32 -15.16
N VAL A 164 -15.36 8.00 -14.90
CA VAL A 164 -15.45 6.99 -15.96
C VAL A 164 -16.77 7.10 -16.72
N VAL A 165 -17.89 7.29 -16.00
CA VAL A 165 -19.22 7.45 -16.63
C VAL A 165 -19.29 8.75 -17.43
N ALA A 166 -18.76 9.86 -16.91
CA ALA A 166 -18.72 11.12 -17.62
C ALA A 166 -17.88 11.02 -18.90
N LEU A 167 -16.71 10.39 -18.83
CA LEU A 167 -15.86 10.17 -20.00
C LEU A 167 -16.55 9.23 -21.01
N ALA A 168 -17.20 8.17 -20.56
CA ALA A 168 -18.00 7.28 -21.40
C ALA A 168 -19.08 8.05 -22.18
N CYS A 169 -19.78 8.97 -21.53
CA CYS A 169 -20.80 9.82 -22.17
C CYS A 169 -20.18 10.79 -23.20
N GLN A 170 -18.99 11.31 -22.94
CA GLN A 170 -18.27 12.21 -23.86
C GLN A 170 -17.80 11.46 -25.11
N VAL A 171 -17.20 10.29 -24.94
CA VAL A 171 -16.64 9.49 -26.05
C VAL A 171 -17.71 8.74 -26.83
N ALA A 172 -18.92 8.60 -26.27
CA ALA A 172 -20.05 7.95 -26.93
C ALA A 172 -20.35 8.53 -28.32
N ARG A 173 -20.19 9.84 -28.53
CA ARG A 173 -20.48 10.48 -29.83
C ARG A 173 -19.43 10.23 -30.92
N SER A 174 -18.23 9.79 -30.54
CA SER A 174 -17.15 9.47 -31.48
C SER A 174 -17.36 8.10 -32.11
N ASP A 175 -16.86 7.88 -33.33
CA ASP A 175 -16.80 6.56 -33.98
C ASP A 175 -15.50 5.80 -33.68
N LEU A 176 -14.59 6.40 -32.91
CA LEU A 176 -13.32 5.79 -32.54
C LEU A 176 -13.51 4.53 -31.66
N PRO A 177 -12.63 3.52 -31.80
CA PRO A 177 -12.59 2.36 -30.92
C PRO A 177 -12.34 2.76 -29.47
N VAL A 178 -13.03 2.09 -28.55
CA VAL A 178 -12.88 2.31 -27.10
C VAL A 178 -12.45 1.01 -26.44
N LEU A 179 -11.36 1.08 -25.66
CA LEU A 179 -10.87 -0.02 -24.83
C LEU A 179 -11.23 0.23 -23.37
N ILE A 180 -12.01 -0.67 -22.77
CA ILE A 180 -12.43 -0.61 -21.37
C ILE A 180 -11.57 -1.58 -20.57
N THR A 181 -10.68 -1.07 -19.73
CA THR A 181 -9.80 -1.87 -18.88
C THR A 181 -10.36 -1.98 -17.47
N GLY A 182 -10.08 -3.07 -16.77
CA GLY A 182 -10.36 -3.18 -15.35
C GLY A 182 -10.70 -4.59 -14.87
N PRO A 183 -10.76 -4.81 -13.55
CA PRO A 183 -10.93 -6.14 -12.96
C PRO A 183 -12.24 -6.85 -13.36
N ASN A 184 -12.29 -8.16 -13.14
CA ASN A 184 -13.49 -8.93 -13.39
C ASN A 184 -14.64 -8.51 -12.48
N GLY A 185 -15.83 -8.34 -13.08
CA GLY A 185 -17.02 -7.91 -12.34
C GLY A 185 -17.00 -6.43 -11.91
N SER A 186 -16.12 -5.57 -12.45
CA SER A 186 -16.10 -4.14 -12.15
C SER A 186 -17.19 -3.31 -12.86
N GLY A 187 -17.91 -3.89 -13.83
CA GLY A 187 -19.00 -3.20 -14.55
C GLY A 187 -18.65 -2.69 -15.96
N LYS A 188 -17.58 -3.23 -16.58
CA LYS A 188 -17.15 -2.86 -17.95
C LYS A 188 -18.27 -2.94 -19.00
N GLU A 189 -19.08 -3.99 -18.95
CA GLU A 189 -20.24 -4.18 -19.85
C GLU A 189 -21.26 -3.03 -19.72
N LYS A 190 -21.53 -2.56 -18.51
CA LYS A 190 -22.45 -1.44 -18.28
C LYS A 190 -21.92 -0.14 -18.90
N ILE A 191 -20.61 0.09 -18.85
CA ILE A 191 -19.98 1.23 -19.52
C ILE A 191 -20.14 1.12 -21.04
N ALA A 192 -19.99 -0.07 -21.62
CA ALA A 192 -20.22 -0.28 -23.05
C ALA A 192 -21.68 -0.02 -23.46
N GLU A 193 -22.66 -0.42 -22.63
CA GLU A 193 -24.07 -0.08 -22.85
C GLU A 193 -24.32 1.43 -22.85
N ILE A 194 -23.69 2.18 -21.92
CA ILE A 194 -23.81 3.64 -21.86
C ILE A 194 -23.21 4.28 -23.12
N ILE A 195 -22.06 3.80 -23.57
CA ILE A 195 -21.42 4.28 -24.81
C ILE A 195 -22.38 4.08 -25.99
N GLN A 196 -22.97 2.89 -26.13
CA GLN A 196 -23.89 2.60 -27.23
C GLN A 196 -25.13 3.50 -27.18
N ALA A 197 -25.78 3.61 -26.02
CA ALA A 197 -27.03 4.37 -25.85
C ALA A 197 -26.88 5.86 -26.20
N ASN A 198 -25.67 6.41 -26.01
CA ASN A 198 -25.37 7.81 -26.28
C ASN A 198 -24.56 8.03 -27.56
N SER A 199 -24.46 7.01 -28.43
CA SER A 199 -23.68 7.07 -29.67
C SER A 199 -24.46 7.57 -30.88
N ALA A 200 -23.74 7.89 -31.96
CA ALA A 200 -24.33 8.20 -33.26
C ALA A 200 -25.05 7.00 -33.91
N VAL A 201 -24.73 5.77 -33.48
CA VAL A 201 -25.32 4.51 -33.96
C VAL A 201 -26.20 3.83 -32.91
N ARG A 202 -26.76 4.62 -31.98
CA ARG A 202 -27.60 4.13 -30.87
C ARG A 202 -28.80 3.31 -31.30
N ASP A 203 -29.36 3.62 -32.47
CA ASP A 203 -30.53 2.95 -33.05
C ASP A 203 -30.15 1.67 -33.82
N GLY A 204 -28.85 1.43 -34.02
CA GLY A 204 -28.30 0.22 -34.65
C GLY A 204 -28.14 -0.96 -33.69
N PRO A 205 -27.82 -2.16 -34.21
CA PRO A 205 -27.65 -3.37 -33.39
C PRO A 205 -26.50 -3.23 -32.39
N PHE A 206 -26.74 -3.64 -31.14
CA PHE A 206 -25.70 -3.78 -30.11
C PHE A 206 -25.47 -5.25 -29.81
N LEU A 207 -24.41 -5.81 -30.36
CA LEU A 207 -24.08 -7.23 -30.18
C LEU A 207 -22.91 -7.38 -29.22
N THR A 208 -23.04 -8.32 -28.27
CA THR A 208 -21.98 -8.65 -27.31
C THR A 208 -21.39 -10.02 -27.65
N VAL A 209 -20.07 -10.13 -27.53
CA VAL A 209 -19.33 -11.38 -27.70
C VAL A 209 -18.27 -11.47 -26.62
N ASN A 210 -18.29 -12.55 -25.83
CA ASN A 210 -17.24 -12.84 -24.87
C ASN A 210 -16.21 -13.78 -25.53
N CYS A 211 -14.98 -13.30 -25.69
CA CYS A 211 -13.91 -14.04 -26.36
C CYS A 211 -13.35 -15.22 -25.53
N GLY A 212 -13.60 -15.27 -24.22
CA GLY A 212 -13.20 -16.37 -23.34
C GLY A 212 -14.26 -17.47 -23.15
N ALA A 213 -15.52 -17.22 -23.53
CA ALA A 213 -16.62 -18.16 -23.29
C ALA A 213 -16.74 -19.29 -24.33
N LEU A 214 -16.08 -19.16 -25.49
CA LEU A 214 -16.11 -20.12 -26.58
C LEU A 214 -14.72 -20.73 -26.83
N PRO A 215 -14.64 -22.00 -27.29
CA PRO A 215 -13.39 -22.57 -27.77
C PRO A 215 -12.75 -21.73 -28.88
N ALA A 216 -11.41 -21.69 -28.91
CA ALA A 216 -10.63 -20.90 -29.86
C ALA A 216 -10.97 -21.18 -31.34
N ASP A 217 -11.37 -22.40 -31.67
CA ASP A 217 -11.73 -22.77 -33.04
C ASP A 217 -13.13 -22.24 -33.46
N LEU A 218 -14.00 -21.96 -32.48
CA LEU A 218 -15.37 -21.51 -32.72
C LEU A 218 -15.55 -19.99 -32.61
N ILE A 219 -14.69 -19.29 -31.88
CA ILE A 219 -14.78 -17.84 -31.72
C ILE A 219 -14.61 -17.11 -33.06
N GLU A 220 -13.75 -17.61 -33.95
CA GLU A 220 -13.61 -17.02 -35.29
C GLU A 220 -14.88 -17.21 -36.12
N ALA A 221 -15.53 -18.38 -36.02
CA ALA A 221 -16.77 -18.66 -36.75
C ALA A 221 -17.93 -17.81 -36.22
N GLU A 222 -17.96 -17.55 -34.91
CA GLU A 222 -18.94 -16.66 -34.31
C GLU A 222 -18.71 -15.20 -34.74
N LEU A 223 -17.47 -14.70 -34.71
CA LEU A 223 -17.15 -13.32 -35.05
C LEU A 223 -17.30 -13.02 -36.56
N PHE A 224 -16.69 -13.85 -37.41
CA PHE A 224 -16.55 -13.58 -38.85
C PHE A 224 -17.49 -14.42 -39.74
N GLY A 225 -18.22 -15.38 -39.17
CA GLY A 225 -19.08 -16.28 -39.93
C GLY A 225 -18.29 -17.41 -40.60
N ALA A 226 -19.01 -18.45 -41.04
CA ALA A 226 -18.42 -19.64 -41.65
C ALA A 226 -19.27 -20.13 -42.83
N GLU A 227 -18.62 -20.61 -43.88
CA GLU A 227 -19.29 -21.35 -44.96
C GLU A 227 -19.50 -22.83 -44.57
N ALA A 228 -20.39 -23.51 -45.29
CA ALA A 228 -20.56 -24.96 -45.10
C ALA A 228 -19.23 -25.69 -45.37
N GLY A 229 -18.82 -26.54 -44.43
CA GLY A 229 -17.56 -27.31 -44.50
C GLY A 229 -16.32 -26.58 -43.99
N ALA A 230 -16.43 -25.37 -43.43
CA ALA A 230 -15.27 -24.60 -42.97
C ALA A 230 -14.57 -25.18 -41.70
N TYR A 231 -15.27 -25.95 -40.89
CA TYR A 231 -14.75 -26.67 -39.71
C TYR A 231 -15.58 -27.92 -39.42
N THR A 232 -15.09 -28.81 -38.55
CA THR A 232 -15.78 -30.03 -38.15
C THR A 232 -17.13 -29.72 -37.49
N GLY A 233 -18.24 -30.02 -38.18
CA GLY A 233 -19.60 -29.71 -37.74
C GLY A 233 -20.29 -28.54 -38.46
N ALA A 234 -19.60 -27.85 -39.39
CA ALA A 234 -20.17 -26.76 -40.18
C ALA A 234 -21.08 -27.26 -41.33
N ASN A 235 -22.24 -27.85 -41.01
CA ASN A 235 -23.15 -28.41 -42.03
C ASN A 235 -23.95 -27.34 -42.81
N LYS A 236 -24.00 -26.10 -42.31
CA LYS A 236 -24.68 -24.97 -42.95
C LYS A 236 -23.83 -23.71 -42.80
N ALA A 237 -23.97 -22.78 -43.74
CA ALA A 237 -23.37 -21.46 -43.63
C ALA A 237 -23.98 -20.70 -42.45
N ARG A 238 -23.14 -19.99 -41.69
CA ARG A 238 -23.54 -19.19 -40.52
C ARG A 238 -23.05 -17.76 -40.69
N GLU A 239 -23.94 -16.82 -40.42
CA GLU A 239 -23.63 -15.39 -40.38
C GLU A 239 -22.79 -15.06 -39.14
N GLY A 240 -21.77 -14.21 -39.33
CA GLY A 240 -20.90 -13.75 -38.25
C GLY A 240 -21.46 -12.53 -37.52
N LYS A 241 -20.99 -12.29 -36.29
CA LYS A 241 -21.38 -11.13 -35.47
C LYS A 241 -21.02 -9.79 -36.11
N PHE A 242 -19.97 -9.72 -36.93
CA PHE A 242 -19.66 -8.52 -37.69
C PHE A 242 -20.69 -8.20 -38.79
N GLU A 243 -21.27 -9.22 -39.44
CA GLU A 243 -22.35 -9.02 -40.42
C GLU A 243 -23.63 -8.60 -39.71
N ALA A 244 -23.98 -9.29 -38.62
CA ALA A 244 -25.19 -9.00 -37.85
C ALA A 244 -25.13 -7.65 -37.09
N ALA A 245 -23.93 -7.11 -36.84
CA ALA A 245 -23.72 -5.81 -36.19
C ALA A 245 -23.56 -4.64 -37.17
N ASP A 246 -23.74 -4.86 -38.49
CA ASP A 246 -23.56 -3.82 -39.49
C ASP A 246 -24.45 -2.59 -39.22
N GLY A 247 -23.85 -1.40 -39.27
CA GLY A 247 -24.51 -0.14 -38.89
C GLY A 247 -24.68 0.10 -37.39
N GLY A 248 -24.17 -0.80 -36.53
CA GLY A 248 -24.28 -0.71 -35.08
C GLY A 248 -22.93 -0.81 -34.35
N THR A 249 -22.95 -1.43 -33.17
CA THR A 249 -21.79 -1.58 -32.29
C THR A 249 -21.59 -3.04 -31.88
N LEU A 250 -20.34 -3.50 -31.97
CA LEU A 250 -19.91 -4.80 -31.48
C LEU A 250 -19.07 -4.62 -30.22
N PHE A 251 -19.54 -5.18 -29.11
CA PHE A 251 -18.84 -5.23 -27.84
C PHE A 251 -18.08 -6.56 -27.69
N LEU A 252 -16.75 -6.47 -27.63
CA LEU A 252 -15.83 -7.60 -27.47
C LEU A 252 -15.35 -7.66 -26.02
N ASP A 253 -15.96 -8.52 -25.20
CA ASP A 253 -15.53 -8.76 -23.82
C ASP A 253 -14.39 -9.77 -23.77
N GLU A 254 -13.48 -9.58 -22.82
CA GLU A 254 -12.25 -10.36 -22.65
C GLU A 254 -11.39 -10.45 -23.93
N ILE A 255 -11.16 -9.33 -24.62
CA ILE A 255 -10.43 -9.30 -25.92
C ILE A 255 -9.03 -9.93 -25.85
N GLY A 256 -8.39 -9.96 -24.67
CA GLY A 256 -7.11 -10.64 -24.46
C GLY A 256 -7.15 -12.15 -24.73
N ASN A 257 -8.32 -12.79 -24.64
CA ASN A 257 -8.51 -14.22 -24.91
C ASN A 257 -8.69 -14.54 -26.40
N LEU A 258 -8.67 -13.54 -27.29
CA LEU A 258 -8.83 -13.76 -28.73
C LEU A 258 -7.57 -14.45 -29.32
N PRO A 259 -7.70 -15.57 -30.04
CA PRO A 259 -6.56 -16.26 -30.65
C PRO A 259 -5.81 -15.40 -31.69
N PRO A 260 -4.51 -15.63 -31.94
CA PRO A 260 -3.71 -14.82 -32.87
C PRO A 260 -4.27 -14.72 -34.30
N ALA A 261 -4.90 -15.79 -34.80
CA ALA A 261 -5.55 -15.80 -36.10
C ALA A 261 -6.79 -14.89 -36.13
N GLY A 262 -7.58 -14.89 -35.05
CA GLY A 262 -8.68 -13.95 -34.85
C GLY A 262 -8.21 -12.50 -34.71
N GLN A 263 -7.09 -12.26 -34.01
CA GLN A 263 -6.49 -10.93 -33.86
C GLN A 263 -6.11 -10.31 -35.21
N MET A 264 -5.54 -11.10 -36.12
CA MET A 264 -5.20 -10.66 -37.48
C MET A 264 -6.42 -10.24 -38.30
N LYS A 265 -7.50 -11.03 -38.25
CA LYS A 265 -8.74 -10.71 -38.96
C LYS A 265 -9.42 -9.48 -38.36
N LEU A 266 -9.41 -9.35 -37.03
CA LEU A 266 -9.96 -8.20 -36.33
C LEU A 266 -9.24 -6.91 -36.73
N LEU A 267 -7.89 -6.92 -36.75
CA LEU A 267 -7.11 -5.77 -37.21
C LEU A 267 -7.52 -5.33 -38.62
N ARG A 268 -7.66 -6.28 -39.55
CA ARG A 268 -8.08 -6.01 -40.93
C ARG A 268 -9.47 -5.36 -40.99
N VAL A 269 -10.41 -5.81 -40.16
CA VAL A 269 -11.75 -5.21 -40.05
C VAL A 269 -11.67 -3.79 -39.49
N LEU A 270 -10.86 -3.55 -38.46
CA LEU A 270 -10.70 -2.21 -37.87
C LEU A 270 -10.01 -1.21 -38.80
N GLU A 271 -9.17 -1.67 -39.72
CA GLU A 271 -8.47 -0.82 -40.69
C GLU A 271 -9.30 -0.55 -41.94
N THR A 272 -9.92 -1.59 -42.51
CA THR A 272 -10.53 -1.53 -43.85
C THR A 272 -12.05 -1.71 -43.86
N GLY A 273 -12.64 -2.14 -42.75
CA GLY A 273 -14.04 -2.57 -42.68
C GLY A 273 -14.33 -3.86 -43.46
N ARG A 274 -13.31 -4.56 -43.97
CA ARG A 274 -13.47 -5.74 -44.83
C ARG A 274 -12.98 -7.02 -44.18
N PHE A 275 -13.72 -8.11 -44.39
CA PHE A 275 -13.33 -9.46 -43.99
C PHE A 275 -13.94 -10.53 -44.90
N ALA A 276 -13.53 -11.78 -44.72
CA ALA A 276 -14.14 -12.94 -45.36
C ALA A 276 -14.53 -13.97 -44.29
N ARG A 277 -15.63 -14.69 -44.53
CA ARG A 277 -16.06 -15.83 -43.70
C ARG A 277 -14.99 -16.92 -43.72
N LEU A 278 -14.93 -17.74 -42.68
CA LEU A 278 -14.09 -18.93 -42.70
C LEU A 278 -14.49 -19.85 -43.86
N GLY A 279 -13.49 -20.28 -44.63
CA GLY A 279 -13.69 -21.11 -45.84
C GLY A 279 -14.17 -20.34 -47.08
N SER A 280 -14.36 -19.01 -47.00
CA SER A 280 -14.77 -18.17 -48.12
C SER A 280 -13.64 -17.27 -48.60
N ASN A 281 -13.51 -17.10 -49.92
CA ASN A 281 -12.64 -16.06 -50.52
C ASN A 281 -13.42 -14.77 -50.85
N ARG A 282 -14.74 -14.74 -50.60
CA ARG A 282 -15.57 -13.57 -50.91
C ARG A 282 -15.46 -12.55 -49.78
N GLU A 283 -14.87 -11.40 -50.09
CA GLU A 283 -14.82 -10.26 -49.18
C GLU A 283 -16.22 -9.66 -48.96
N ARG A 284 -16.45 -9.21 -47.73
CA ARG A 284 -17.63 -8.49 -47.26
C ARG A 284 -17.15 -7.21 -46.58
N GLN A 285 -17.93 -6.15 -46.71
CA GLN A 285 -17.65 -4.86 -46.08
C GLN A 285 -18.77 -4.54 -45.11
N VAL A 286 -18.40 -4.13 -43.89
CA VAL A 286 -19.33 -3.73 -42.83
C VAL A 286 -18.83 -2.43 -42.19
N ARG A 287 -19.75 -1.67 -41.62
CA ARG A 287 -19.46 -0.48 -40.82
C ARG A 287 -19.94 -0.73 -39.39
N VAL A 288 -19.02 -1.19 -38.54
CA VAL A 288 -19.31 -1.55 -37.15
C VAL A 288 -18.39 -0.77 -36.23
N ARG A 289 -18.97 -0.13 -35.22
CA ARG A 289 -18.17 0.45 -34.13
C ARG A 289 -17.73 -0.65 -33.18
N VAL A 290 -16.44 -0.70 -32.84
CA VAL A 290 -15.92 -1.71 -31.92
C VAL A 290 -15.65 -1.10 -30.55
N VAL A 291 -16.24 -1.70 -29.52
CA VAL A 291 -15.93 -1.43 -28.11
C VAL A 291 -15.35 -2.71 -27.54
N SER A 292 -14.19 -2.64 -26.90
CA SER A 292 -13.52 -3.83 -26.35
C SER A 292 -13.35 -3.70 -24.85
N ALA A 293 -13.36 -4.82 -24.13
CA ALA A 293 -13.09 -4.87 -22.71
C ALA A 293 -12.11 -5.97 -22.35
N THR A 294 -11.28 -5.74 -21.33
CA THR A 294 -10.33 -6.74 -20.82
C THR A 294 -10.02 -6.53 -19.34
N ASN A 295 -9.72 -7.62 -18.66
CA ASN A 295 -9.12 -7.64 -17.32
C ASN A 295 -7.62 -8.00 -17.35
N ALA A 296 -7.11 -8.45 -18.50
CA ALA A 296 -5.72 -8.84 -18.68
C ALA A 296 -4.83 -7.63 -19.00
N ASP A 297 -3.56 -7.71 -18.59
CA ASP A 297 -2.53 -6.73 -18.94
C ASP A 297 -2.07 -6.97 -20.38
N LEU A 298 -2.71 -6.28 -21.33
CA LEU A 298 -2.39 -6.40 -22.76
C LEU A 298 -0.92 -6.05 -23.06
N PRO A 299 -0.31 -4.98 -22.49
CA PRO A 299 1.13 -4.74 -22.60
C PRO A 299 2.02 -5.91 -22.16
N ALA A 300 1.68 -6.62 -21.08
CA ALA A 300 2.40 -7.82 -20.68
C ALA A 300 2.22 -8.96 -21.71
N MET A 301 1.00 -9.19 -22.19
CA MET A 301 0.73 -10.21 -23.21
C MET A 301 1.45 -9.94 -24.54
N ILE A 302 1.68 -8.68 -24.90
CA ILE A 302 2.48 -8.31 -26.08
C ILE A 302 3.94 -8.74 -25.90
N ARG A 303 4.52 -8.49 -24.72
CA ARG A 303 5.91 -8.91 -24.40
C ARG A 303 6.06 -10.43 -24.43
N GLU A 304 5.00 -11.15 -24.04
CA GLU A 304 4.95 -12.63 -24.04
C GLU A 304 4.57 -13.22 -25.42
N GLY A 305 4.23 -12.39 -26.41
CA GLY A 305 3.81 -12.82 -27.75
C GLY A 305 2.38 -13.38 -27.84
N GLY A 306 1.57 -13.23 -26.78
CA GLY A 306 0.18 -13.67 -26.73
C GLY A 306 -0.82 -12.68 -27.34
N PHE A 307 -0.42 -11.42 -27.51
CA PHE A 307 -1.26 -10.38 -28.13
C PHE A 307 -0.45 -9.53 -29.12
N ARG A 308 -1.06 -9.13 -30.23
CA ARG A 308 -0.37 -8.33 -31.25
C ARG A 308 -0.34 -6.84 -30.89
N GLU A 309 0.84 -6.24 -31.06
CA GLU A 309 1.08 -4.83 -30.80
C GLU A 309 0.27 -3.90 -31.73
N ASP A 310 0.18 -4.24 -33.02
CA ASP A 310 -0.57 -3.45 -34.01
C ASP A 310 -2.07 -3.37 -33.69
N LEU A 311 -2.68 -4.50 -33.31
CA LEU A 311 -4.06 -4.56 -32.86
C LEU A 311 -4.29 -3.75 -31.58
N TYR A 312 -3.36 -3.82 -30.62
CA TYR A 312 -3.45 -3.06 -29.37
C TYR A 312 -3.54 -1.56 -29.64
N TYR A 313 -2.64 -1.00 -30.45
CA TYR A 313 -2.69 0.43 -30.76
C TYR A 313 -3.94 0.83 -31.54
N ARG A 314 -4.50 -0.06 -32.38
CA ARG A 314 -5.75 0.21 -33.10
C ARG A 314 -6.97 0.20 -32.18
N LEU A 315 -6.99 -0.69 -31.19
CA LEU A 315 -8.07 -0.78 -30.20
C LEU A 315 -7.95 0.32 -29.13
N ASN A 316 -6.74 0.64 -28.68
CA ASN A 316 -6.48 1.61 -27.63
C ASN A 316 -6.40 3.05 -28.16
N THR A 317 -7.44 3.47 -28.91
CA THR A 317 -7.55 4.88 -29.31
C THR A 317 -8.08 5.73 -28.16
N ILE A 318 -9.02 5.19 -27.38
CA ILE A 318 -9.57 5.78 -26.16
C ILE A 318 -9.60 4.70 -25.10
N GLU A 319 -8.93 4.93 -23.97
CA GLU A 319 -8.94 4.01 -22.84
C GLU A 319 -9.88 4.49 -21.72
N LEU A 320 -10.77 3.61 -21.27
CA LEU A 320 -11.61 3.80 -20.09
C LEU A 320 -11.21 2.79 -19.01
N SER A 321 -10.43 3.24 -18.03
CA SER A 321 -10.00 2.39 -16.92
C SER A 321 -11.04 2.38 -15.80
N MET A 322 -11.66 1.23 -15.57
CA MET A 322 -12.66 1.01 -14.53
C MET A 322 -12.01 0.44 -13.26
N PRO A 323 -11.92 1.22 -12.16
CA PRO A 323 -11.25 0.77 -10.94
C PRO A 323 -12.00 -0.37 -10.24
N PRO A 324 -11.30 -1.20 -9.43
CA PRO A 324 -11.93 -2.19 -8.57
C PRO A 324 -12.87 -1.54 -7.55
N LEU A 325 -13.83 -2.32 -7.05
CA LEU A 325 -14.83 -1.86 -6.08
C LEU A 325 -14.20 -1.42 -4.74
N GLY A 326 -13.08 -2.04 -4.34
CA GLY A 326 -12.34 -1.66 -3.14
C GLY A 326 -11.70 -0.25 -3.22
N GLU A 327 -11.43 0.26 -4.42
CA GLU A 327 -10.88 1.61 -4.65
C GLU A 327 -11.96 2.69 -4.80
N ARG A 328 -13.24 2.29 -4.73
CA ARG A 328 -14.42 3.19 -4.87
C ARG A 328 -15.47 2.90 -3.80
N PRO A 329 -15.12 3.02 -2.50
CA PRO A 329 -16.00 2.65 -1.41
C PRO A 329 -17.34 3.40 -1.41
N GLY A 330 -17.40 4.60 -2.03
CA GLY A 330 -18.64 5.36 -2.20
C GLY A 330 -19.73 4.63 -2.97
N ASP A 331 -19.37 3.71 -3.88
CA ASP A 331 -20.33 2.97 -4.71
C ASP A 331 -20.98 1.79 -3.98
N VAL A 332 -20.36 1.27 -2.90
CA VAL A 332 -20.73 -0.01 -2.29
C VAL A 332 -22.16 0.00 -1.74
N LEU A 333 -22.53 1.03 -0.96
CA LEU A 333 -23.87 1.11 -0.38
C LEU A 333 -24.96 1.36 -1.44
N PRO A 334 -24.83 2.36 -2.34
CA PRO A 334 -25.82 2.58 -3.38
C PRO A 334 -26.03 1.37 -4.29
N LEU A 335 -24.95 0.65 -4.64
CA LEU A 335 -25.07 -0.61 -5.40
C LEU A 335 -25.76 -1.71 -4.59
N ALA A 336 -25.44 -1.84 -3.30
CA ALA A 336 -26.08 -2.82 -2.43
C ALA A 336 -27.59 -2.56 -2.28
N GLU A 337 -27.99 -1.29 -2.12
CA GLU A 337 -29.39 -0.87 -2.08
C GLU A 337 -30.09 -1.11 -3.41
N HIS A 338 -29.43 -0.81 -4.53
CA HIS A 338 -29.96 -1.06 -5.87
C HIS A 338 -30.21 -2.55 -6.13
N PHE A 339 -29.24 -3.43 -5.82
CA PHE A 339 -29.46 -4.88 -5.90
C PHE A 339 -30.46 -5.39 -4.86
N GLY A 340 -30.59 -4.65 -3.76
CA GLY A 340 -31.54 -4.86 -2.67
C GLY A 340 -32.99 -4.53 -3.01
N ALA A 341 -33.25 -3.84 -4.13
CA ALA A 341 -34.54 -3.24 -4.46
C ALA A 341 -35.68 -4.28 -4.45
N GLY A 342 -36.63 -4.09 -3.52
CA GLY A 342 -37.75 -5.00 -3.23
C GLY A 342 -37.65 -5.75 -1.89
N GLY A 343 -36.51 -5.66 -1.19
CA GLY A 343 -36.25 -6.33 0.11
C GLY A 343 -36.34 -5.42 1.35
N LYS A 344 -35.88 -5.93 2.49
CA LYS A 344 -35.76 -5.19 3.75
C LYS A 344 -34.59 -4.18 3.69
N PRO A 345 -34.71 -3.00 4.32
CA PRO A 345 -33.60 -2.04 4.37
C PRO A 345 -32.38 -2.64 5.07
N LEU A 346 -31.18 -2.26 4.62
CA LEU A 346 -29.92 -2.67 5.23
C LEU A 346 -29.83 -2.05 6.64
N SER A 347 -29.52 -2.87 7.65
CA SER A 347 -29.25 -2.34 8.99
C SER A 347 -27.93 -1.55 8.99
N PRO A 348 -27.75 -0.56 9.89
CA PRO A 348 -26.48 0.19 9.98
C PRO A 348 -25.26 -0.72 10.17
N ALA A 349 -25.42 -1.81 10.92
CA ALA A 349 -24.37 -2.81 11.12
C ALA A 349 -24.03 -3.58 9.82
N ALA A 350 -25.04 -3.92 9.02
CA ALA A 350 -24.83 -4.54 7.71
C ALA A 350 -24.15 -3.57 6.74
N GLY A 351 -24.56 -2.30 6.70
CA GLY A 351 -23.92 -1.26 5.90
C GLY A 351 -22.43 -1.10 6.24
N ALA A 352 -22.09 -1.01 7.52
CA ALA A 352 -20.70 -0.93 7.98
C ALA A 352 -19.88 -2.21 7.68
N ALA A 353 -20.52 -3.38 7.64
CA ALA A 353 -19.86 -4.62 7.24
C ALA A 353 -19.55 -4.63 5.73
N LEU A 354 -20.49 -4.19 4.89
CA LEU A 354 -20.32 -4.11 3.43
C LEU A 354 -19.20 -3.12 3.05
N GLN A 355 -19.11 -1.97 3.72
CA GLN A 355 -18.07 -0.97 3.46
C GLN A 355 -16.66 -1.42 3.85
N ARG A 356 -16.52 -2.30 4.86
CA ARG A 356 -15.20 -2.80 5.30
C ARG A 356 -14.67 -3.94 4.45
N HIS A 357 -15.52 -4.58 3.66
CA HIS A 357 -15.13 -5.70 2.81
C HIS A 357 -14.37 -5.18 1.57
N SER A 358 -13.32 -5.89 1.14
CA SER A 358 -12.47 -5.47 0.01
C SER A 358 -13.07 -5.76 -1.37
N TRP A 359 -14.05 -6.67 -1.45
CA TRP A 359 -14.76 -7.07 -2.67
C TRP A 359 -13.83 -7.53 -3.81
N PRO A 360 -13.04 -8.61 -3.63
CA PRO A 360 -12.15 -9.13 -4.67
C PRO A 360 -12.87 -9.51 -5.97
N GLY A 361 -14.14 -9.93 -5.91
CA GLY A 361 -14.98 -10.18 -7.08
C GLY A 361 -15.84 -8.98 -7.51
N ASN A 362 -15.54 -7.79 -6.99
CA ASN A 362 -16.15 -6.50 -7.33
C ASN A 362 -17.68 -6.49 -7.26
N VAL A 363 -18.34 -5.82 -8.21
CA VAL A 363 -19.80 -5.65 -8.25
C VAL A 363 -20.52 -6.98 -8.44
N ARG A 364 -19.90 -7.94 -9.15
CA ARG A 364 -20.45 -9.29 -9.35
C ARG A 364 -20.55 -10.04 -8.02
N GLU A 365 -19.51 -9.99 -7.20
CA GLU A 365 -19.53 -10.57 -5.86
C GLU A 365 -20.55 -9.87 -4.96
N LEU A 366 -20.56 -8.53 -4.94
CA LEU A 366 -21.53 -7.75 -4.16
C LEU A 366 -22.97 -8.14 -4.51
N ARG A 367 -23.31 -8.17 -5.80
CA ARG A 367 -24.63 -8.59 -6.27
C ARG A 367 -24.97 -10.00 -5.77
N ASN A 368 -24.06 -10.96 -5.89
CA ASN A 368 -24.27 -12.34 -5.43
C ASN A 368 -24.43 -12.44 -3.91
N VAL A 369 -23.71 -11.61 -3.13
CA VAL A 369 -23.86 -11.54 -1.67
C VAL A 369 -25.23 -11.00 -1.29
N ILE A 370 -25.65 -9.87 -1.88
CA ILE A 370 -26.95 -9.25 -1.59
C ILE A 370 -28.11 -10.17 -2.00
N GLN A 371 -28.04 -10.79 -3.18
CA GLN A 371 -29.05 -11.75 -3.63
C GLN A 371 -29.15 -12.97 -2.69
N ARG A 372 -28.00 -13.53 -2.25
CA ARG A 372 -28.00 -14.61 -1.26
C ARG A 372 -28.59 -14.16 0.07
N ALA A 373 -28.25 -12.96 0.53
CA ALA A 373 -28.79 -12.41 1.77
C ALA A 373 -30.32 -12.22 1.70
N GLN A 374 -30.85 -11.76 0.56
CA GLN A 374 -32.30 -11.66 0.33
C GLN A 374 -33.00 -13.02 0.38
N LEU A 375 -32.41 -14.05 -0.25
CA LEU A 375 -32.97 -15.41 -0.25
C LEU A 375 -32.99 -16.04 1.15
N LEU A 376 -31.95 -15.79 1.95
CA LEU A 376 -31.82 -16.32 3.32
C LEU A 376 -32.59 -15.50 4.37
N ALA A 377 -32.98 -14.26 4.03
CA ALA A 377 -33.76 -13.41 4.91
C ALA A 377 -35.20 -13.94 5.03
N THR A 378 -35.45 -14.83 6.00
CA THR A 378 -36.80 -15.25 6.36
C THR A 378 -37.67 -14.04 6.68
N ALA A 379 -38.89 -14.02 6.15
CA ALA A 379 -39.89 -12.99 6.45
C ALA A 379 -40.19 -13.03 7.95
N ALA A 380 -39.62 -12.09 8.71
CA ALA A 380 -40.11 -11.79 10.04
C ALA A 380 -41.57 -11.31 9.88
N PRO A 381 -42.52 -11.77 10.73
CA PRO A 381 -43.89 -11.30 10.65
C PRO A 381 -43.91 -9.78 10.83
N ARG A 382 -44.74 -9.08 10.04
CA ARG A 382 -45.07 -7.69 10.33
C ARG A 382 -45.58 -7.61 11.78
N PRO A 383 -45.12 -6.66 12.60
CA PRO A 383 -45.69 -6.50 13.93
C PRO A 383 -47.13 -6.00 13.75
N ALA A 384 -48.09 -6.89 14.01
CA ALA A 384 -49.45 -6.51 14.31
C ALA A 384 -49.50 -5.93 15.74
N ASP A 385 -50.49 -5.07 15.93
CA ASP A 385 -50.76 -4.20 17.06
C ASP A 385 -50.38 -4.64 18.47
N ARG A 386 -50.09 -3.61 19.28
CA ARG A 386 -49.99 -3.62 20.74
C ARG A 386 -51.09 -4.45 21.42
N ALA A 387 -50.71 -5.33 22.34
CA ALA A 387 -51.19 -5.36 23.75
C ALA A 387 -50.65 -6.59 24.50
N GLY A 388 -50.24 -6.39 25.75
CA GLY A 388 -50.11 -7.47 26.75
C GLY A 388 -48.68 -7.84 27.17
N ARG A 389 -48.18 -7.19 28.24
CA ARG A 389 -47.30 -7.84 29.25
C ARG A 389 -48.19 -8.69 30.20
N PRO A 390 -47.67 -9.53 31.13
CA PRO A 390 -46.28 -9.73 31.59
C PRO A 390 -45.84 -11.21 31.81
N GLY A 391 -44.58 -11.44 32.21
CA GLY A 391 -44.17 -12.66 32.94
C GLY A 391 -42.69 -13.08 32.78
N PRO A 392 -41.89 -13.26 33.86
CA PRO A 392 -40.44 -13.52 33.82
C PRO A 392 -40.04 -15.00 34.03
N ALA A 393 -38.73 -15.26 33.94
CA ALA A 393 -37.98 -16.52 34.21
C ALA A 393 -37.78 -17.44 32.97
N THR A 394 -36.69 -18.20 32.77
CA THR A 394 -35.72 -18.80 33.70
C THR A 394 -34.40 -19.14 32.96
N ARG A 395 -33.33 -19.31 33.73
CA ARG A 395 -31.99 -19.83 33.37
C ARG A 395 -31.98 -21.20 32.67
N ALA A 396 -30.84 -21.45 32.03
CA ALA A 396 -30.01 -22.68 32.07
C ALA A 396 -29.98 -23.58 30.82
N GLY A 397 -28.78 -24.10 30.53
CA GLY A 397 -28.64 -25.52 30.13
C GLY A 397 -27.78 -25.80 28.91
N ARG A 398 -26.56 -26.27 29.16
CA ARG A 398 -25.70 -27.04 28.24
C ARG A 398 -26.41 -28.25 27.60
N ALA A 399 -26.14 -28.48 26.30
CA ALA A 399 -25.91 -29.75 25.53
C ALA A 399 -26.87 -30.95 25.80
N PRO A 400 -26.79 -32.14 25.16
CA PRO A 400 -25.95 -32.65 24.05
C PRO A 400 -26.81 -33.43 22.99
N GLY A 401 -26.18 -34.27 22.15
CA GLY A 401 -26.79 -35.57 21.80
C GLY A 401 -26.96 -35.90 20.32
N ALA A 402 -26.20 -36.89 19.89
CA ALA A 402 -26.30 -37.60 18.62
C ALA A 402 -27.53 -38.54 18.55
N GLY A 403 -27.87 -38.99 17.33
CA GLY A 403 -28.22 -40.41 17.13
C GLY A 403 -29.52 -40.75 16.37
N ALA A 404 -29.32 -41.20 15.12
CA ALA A 404 -29.73 -42.52 14.60
C ALA A 404 -31.11 -42.77 13.96
N GLY A 405 -31.07 -43.60 12.90
CA GLY A 405 -32.15 -44.44 12.37
C GLY A 405 -32.30 -44.35 10.83
N ALA A 406 -31.54 -45.09 10.00
CA ALA A 406 -31.78 -46.48 9.52
C ALA A 406 -32.91 -46.58 8.46
N GLY A 407 -32.85 -47.27 7.31
CA GLY A 407 -31.94 -48.17 6.58
C GLY A 407 -32.49 -48.29 5.12
N THR A 408 -31.90 -48.94 4.11
CA THR A 408 -31.59 -50.39 4.03
C THR A 408 -30.90 -50.74 2.68
N ARG A 409 -30.11 -51.84 2.69
CA ARG A 409 -29.62 -52.76 1.61
C ARG A 409 -28.53 -52.24 0.65
N ALA A 410 -27.25 -52.65 0.76
CA ALA A 410 -26.59 -53.96 0.59
C ALA A 410 -26.36 -54.38 -0.88
N ASP A 411 -25.10 -54.40 -1.34
CA ASP A 411 -24.38 -55.65 -1.65
C ASP A 411 -22.85 -55.44 -1.83
N ARG A 412 -22.13 -56.56 -1.77
CA ARG A 412 -20.73 -56.85 -1.39
C ARG A 412 -19.62 -56.45 -2.38
N GLY A 413 -18.39 -56.37 -1.86
CA GLY A 413 -17.15 -56.51 -2.65
C GLY A 413 -15.85 -55.99 -2.01
N ARG A 414 -15.29 -56.76 -1.07
CA ARG A 414 -13.96 -56.65 -0.38
C ARG A 414 -12.72 -56.58 -1.34
N PRO A 415 -11.45 -56.48 -0.87
CA PRO A 415 -10.84 -55.55 0.11
C PRO A 415 -9.35 -55.15 -0.23
N ALA A 416 -8.77 -54.24 0.58
CA ALA A 416 -7.40 -54.25 1.17
C ALA A 416 -6.13 -54.36 0.28
N ALA A 417 -4.96 -53.76 0.57
CA ALA A 417 -4.51 -52.82 1.59
C ALA A 417 -3.04 -52.41 1.28
N CYS A 418 -2.67 -51.23 1.75
CA CYS A 418 -1.37 -50.82 2.32
C CYS A 418 -0.03 -51.38 1.77
N ARG A 419 0.91 -50.46 1.49
CA ARG A 419 2.04 -50.20 2.41
C ARG A 419 2.79 -48.90 2.09
N ARG A 420 3.13 -48.18 3.17
CA ARG A 420 4.07 -47.06 3.27
C ARG A 420 5.52 -47.53 3.13
N GLY A 421 6.41 -46.62 2.74
CA GLY A 421 7.87 -46.69 2.96
C GLY A 421 8.53 -45.32 2.75
N ASP A 422 9.28 -44.88 3.75
CA ASP A 422 9.88 -43.55 3.99
C ASP A 422 11.12 -43.18 3.13
N ARG A 423 11.24 -41.86 2.82
CA ARG A 423 12.42 -40.91 2.80
C ARG A 423 13.77 -41.30 2.12
N PRO A 424 14.76 -40.36 1.96
CA PRO A 424 14.77 -38.90 1.70
C PRO A 424 15.66 -38.51 0.47
N GLY A 425 15.73 -37.22 0.10
CA GLY A 425 16.37 -36.74 -1.13
C GLY A 425 17.87 -36.41 -1.11
N ARG A 426 18.42 -35.97 -2.27
CA ARG A 426 19.52 -34.99 -2.41
C ARG A 426 19.76 -34.56 -3.87
N ARG A 427 20.31 -33.35 -3.97
CA ARG A 427 20.76 -32.51 -5.09
C ARG A 427 21.49 -33.23 -6.25
N GLY A 428 21.44 -32.63 -7.44
CA GLY A 428 22.45 -32.84 -8.48
C GLY A 428 22.07 -32.32 -9.87
N THR A 429 22.71 -31.22 -10.27
CA THR A 429 22.79 -30.66 -11.64
C THR A 429 23.49 -31.61 -12.62
N GLY A 430 23.16 -31.58 -13.91
CA GLY A 430 23.99 -32.20 -14.96
C GLY A 430 23.33 -32.27 -16.34
N HIS A 431 24.12 -31.96 -17.37
CA HIS A 431 23.81 -31.77 -18.79
C HIS A 431 23.80 -33.09 -19.61
N GLU A 432 23.06 -33.06 -20.74
CA GLU A 432 23.22 -33.82 -22.01
C GLU A 432 23.02 -35.36 -22.06
N PRO A 433 22.78 -36.02 -23.24
CA PRO A 433 22.82 -35.56 -24.65
C PRO A 433 21.57 -35.94 -25.52
N PRO A 434 21.54 -35.63 -26.84
CA PRO A 434 20.42 -35.96 -27.72
C PRO A 434 20.58 -37.30 -28.46
N GLY A 435 19.46 -38.02 -28.65
CA GLY A 435 19.30 -39.02 -29.72
C GLY A 435 18.78 -40.39 -29.29
N ALA A 436 17.51 -40.68 -29.58
CA ALA A 436 17.04 -42.02 -29.95
C ALA A 436 15.73 -41.95 -30.76
N VAL A 437 15.73 -42.73 -31.84
CA VAL A 437 14.78 -42.84 -32.96
C VAL A 437 13.43 -43.47 -32.56
N PRO A 438 12.29 -43.11 -33.16
CA PRO A 438 11.11 -43.98 -33.15
C PRO A 438 11.16 -44.98 -34.32
N ALA A 439 11.00 -46.26 -34.00
CA ALA A 439 10.95 -47.35 -34.97
C ALA A 439 9.54 -47.57 -35.53
N HIS A 440 9.50 -47.71 -36.86
CA HIS A 440 8.59 -48.47 -37.73
C HIS A 440 7.08 -48.18 -37.81
N GLY A 441 6.65 -47.78 -39.02
CA GLY A 441 5.42 -48.30 -39.62
C GLY A 441 4.61 -47.34 -40.52
N ALA A 442 5.13 -46.88 -41.67
CA ALA A 442 4.29 -46.36 -42.77
C ALA A 442 5.01 -46.41 -44.14
N PRO A 443 4.31 -46.69 -45.25
CA PRO A 443 4.93 -46.86 -46.56
C PRO A 443 5.37 -45.52 -47.17
N TRP A 444 6.56 -45.54 -47.77
CA TRP A 444 7.21 -44.39 -48.40
C TRP A 444 6.48 -43.99 -49.70
N THR A 445 5.74 -42.89 -49.70
CA THR A 445 5.06 -42.36 -50.89
C THR A 445 5.96 -41.42 -51.70
N LYS A 446 5.77 -41.40 -53.03
CA LYS A 446 6.53 -40.64 -54.03
C LYS A 446 6.68 -39.14 -53.73
N GLU A 447 5.79 -38.55 -52.93
CA GLU A 447 5.84 -37.14 -52.53
C GLU A 447 7.02 -36.81 -51.59
N PHE A 448 7.49 -37.79 -50.80
CA PHE A 448 8.62 -37.61 -49.91
C PHE A 448 9.95 -37.54 -50.67
N LEU A 449 10.12 -38.36 -51.71
CA LEU A 449 11.28 -38.31 -52.61
C LEU A 449 11.34 -36.98 -53.38
N ILE A 450 10.20 -36.49 -53.86
CA ILE A 450 10.10 -35.21 -54.60
C ILE A 450 10.40 -34.01 -53.69
N ARG A 451 10.02 -34.07 -52.40
CA ARG A 451 10.32 -33.03 -51.41
C ARG A 451 11.79 -33.00 -50.98
N MET A 452 12.45 -34.15 -50.93
CA MET A 452 13.86 -34.25 -50.53
C MET A 452 14.81 -33.80 -51.65
N VAL A 453 14.46 -34.10 -52.91
CA VAL A 453 15.24 -33.66 -54.08
C VAL A 453 15.25 -32.13 -54.21
N ARG A 454 14.16 -31.42 -53.88
CA ARG A 454 14.06 -29.95 -54.08
C ARG A 454 14.90 -29.04 -53.15
N ARG A 455 15.73 -29.55 -52.23
CA ARG A 455 16.23 -28.75 -51.08
C ARG A 455 17.73 -28.52 -50.93
N THR A 456 18.59 -29.11 -51.75
CA THR A 456 20.04 -28.88 -51.62
C THR A 456 20.52 -27.76 -52.56
N LEU A 457 21.35 -26.86 -52.03
CA LEU A 457 22.00 -25.78 -52.80
C LEU A 457 22.72 -26.34 -54.05
N THR A 458 23.26 -27.56 -53.93
CA THR A 458 23.91 -28.31 -55.01
C THR A 458 22.95 -28.64 -56.15
N LEU A 459 21.71 -29.04 -55.88
CA LEU A 459 20.72 -29.26 -56.94
C LEU A 459 20.27 -27.95 -57.60
N HIS A 460 20.14 -26.87 -56.82
CA HIS A 460 19.80 -25.56 -57.36
C HIS A 460 20.89 -25.00 -58.29
N LEU A 461 22.17 -25.18 -57.91
CA LEU A 461 23.30 -24.87 -58.79
C LEU A 461 23.31 -25.77 -60.03
N PHE A 462 23.08 -27.07 -59.87
CA PHE A 462 23.03 -28.04 -60.97
C PHE A 462 21.94 -27.69 -62.00
N LEU A 463 20.72 -27.41 -61.54
CA LEU A 463 19.60 -26.99 -62.40
C LEU A 463 19.87 -25.67 -63.15
N ARG A 464 20.64 -24.75 -62.55
CA ARG A 464 21.05 -23.49 -63.22
C ARG A 464 22.20 -23.64 -64.20
N LEU A 465 23.01 -24.69 -64.08
CA LEU A 465 24.08 -25.03 -65.03
C LEU A 465 23.59 -25.87 -66.21
N LEU A 466 22.45 -26.55 -66.06
CA LEU A 466 21.84 -27.40 -67.09
C LEU A 466 21.59 -26.70 -68.44
N PRO A 467 21.13 -25.43 -68.51
CA PRO A 467 20.98 -24.71 -69.78
C PRO A 467 22.33 -24.41 -70.45
N VAL A 468 23.39 -24.18 -69.67
CA VAL A 468 24.75 -23.95 -70.18
C VAL A 468 25.30 -25.25 -70.76
N LEU A 469 25.03 -26.38 -70.10
CA LEU A 469 25.37 -27.72 -70.59
C LEU A 469 24.62 -28.08 -71.88
N ALA A 470 23.32 -27.73 -71.96
CA ALA A 470 22.52 -27.92 -73.15
C ALA A 470 23.01 -27.04 -74.32
N LEU A 471 23.38 -25.78 -74.04
CA LEU A 471 24.04 -24.92 -75.01
C LEU A 471 25.38 -25.53 -75.46
N ALA A 472 26.16 -26.13 -74.55
CA ALA A 472 27.44 -26.74 -74.87
C ALA A 472 27.33 -27.86 -75.92
N ALA A 473 26.23 -28.61 -75.88
CA ALA A 473 25.94 -29.66 -76.87
C ALA A 473 25.40 -29.10 -78.19
N ALA A 474 24.59 -28.02 -78.15
CA ALA A 474 23.90 -27.48 -79.32
C ALA A 474 24.74 -26.49 -80.15
N LEU A 475 25.61 -25.70 -79.51
CA LEU A 475 26.38 -24.63 -80.15
C LEU A 475 27.36 -25.15 -81.22
N PRO A 476 28.13 -26.23 -80.98
CA PRO A 476 29.04 -26.77 -82.00
C PRO A 476 28.29 -27.29 -83.23
N TRP A 477 27.11 -27.88 -83.03
CA TRP A 477 26.32 -28.48 -84.11
C TRP A 477 25.63 -27.43 -84.99
N THR A 478 25.12 -26.37 -84.37
CA THR A 478 24.45 -25.26 -85.07
C THR A 478 25.43 -24.33 -85.76
N ALA A 479 26.59 -24.07 -85.15
CA ALA A 479 27.60 -23.18 -85.70
C ALA A 479 28.46 -23.85 -86.80
N ALA A 480 28.52 -25.19 -86.85
CA ALA A 480 29.14 -25.93 -87.95
C ALA A 480 28.46 -25.71 -89.32
N TYR A 481 27.26 -25.14 -89.33
CA TYR A 481 26.53 -24.80 -90.56
C TYR A 481 27.05 -23.52 -91.25
N TRP A 482 27.81 -22.68 -90.53
CA TRP A 482 28.20 -21.33 -90.98
C TRP A 482 29.72 -21.11 -91.02
N ILE A 483 30.52 -22.01 -90.44
CA ILE A 483 31.97 -21.84 -90.26
C ILE A 483 32.70 -23.12 -90.65
N ASP A 484 33.45 -23.08 -91.76
CA ASP A 484 34.16 -24.26 -92.33
C ASP A 484 35.45 -24.65 -91.57
N HIS A 485 35.93 -23.81 -90.65
CA HIS A 485 37.18 -24.05 -89.91
C HIS A 485 36.90 -24.62 -88.50
N GLY A 486 36.92 -25.95 -88.38
CA GLY A 486 36.52 -26.67 -87.16
C GLY A 486 37.27 -26.26 -85.87
N TRP A 487 38.56 -25.94 -85.95
CA TRP A 487 39.34 -25.51 -84.78
C TRP A 487 38.92 -24.13 -84.25
N VAL A 488 38.66 -23.17 -85.15
CA VAL A 488 38.19 -21.82 -84.78
C VAL A 488 36.82 -21.90 -84.11
N LEU A 489 35.94 -22.75 -84.65
CA LEU A 489 34.62 -23.00 -84.09
C LEU A 489 34.67 -23.58 -82.68
N ALA A 490 35.55 -24.55 -82.45
CA ALA A 490 35.74 -25.16 -81.13
C ALA A 490 36.26 -24.13 -80.11
N SER A 491 37.26 -23.33 -80.47
CA SER A 491 37.83 -22.30 -79.59
C SER A 491 36.81 -21.22 -79.20
N VAL A 492 36.05 -20.71 -80.17
CA VAL A 492 35.02 -19.68 -79.90
C VAL A 492 33.89 -20.24 -79.03
N SER A 493 33.44 -21.47 -79.31
CA SER A 493 32.39 -22.13 -78.52
C SER A 493 32.80 -22.32 -77.06
N VAL A 494 34.06 -22.73 -76.81
CA VAL A 494 34.60 -22.90 -75.44
C VAL A 494 34.65 -21.57 -74.68
N VAL A 495 35.12 -20.50 -75.30
CA VAL A 495 35.19 -19.17 -74.65
C VAL A 495 33.79 -18.65 -74.28
N VAL A 496 32.83 -18.77 -75.21
CA VAL A 496 31.43 -18.37 -74.96
C VAL A 496 30.82 -19.21 -73.84
N LEU A 497 31.06 -20.52 -73.82
CA LEU A 497 30.56 -21.42 -72.78
C LEU A 497 31.16 -21.13 -71.40
N LEU A 498 32.47 -20.90 -71.33
CA LEU A 498 33.14 -20.52 -70.08
C LEU A 498 32.62 -19.18 -69.55
N GLY A 499 32.39 -18.21 -70.44
CA GLY A 499 31.79 -16.92 -70.08
C GLY A 499 30.36 -17.05 -69.54
N LEU A 500 29.51 -17.84 -70.21
CA LEU A 500 28.13 -18.11 -69.77
C LEU A 500 28.08 -18.90 -68.46
N MET A 501 28.97 -19.89 -68.29
CA MET A 501 29.11 -20.65 -67.06
C MET A 501 29.54 -19.75 -65.89
N TRP A 502 30.56 -18.90 -66.10
CA TRP A 502 31.01 -17.93 -65.11
C TRP A 502 29.90 -16.96 -64.72
N LEU A 503 29.18 -16.39 -65.70
CA LEU A 503 28.09 -15.45 -65.46
C LEU A 503 26.95 -16.11 -64.67
N SER A 504 26.57 -17.35 -65.03
CA SER A 504 25.54 -18.12 -64.33
C SER A 504 25.94 -18.40 -62.88
N LEU A 505 27.18 -18.83 -62.66
CA LEU A 505 27.72 -19.14 -61.34
C LEU A 505 27.86 -17.89 -60.47
N TYR A 506 28.37 -16.79 -61.04
CA TYR A 506 28.52 -15.50 -60.36
C TYR A 506 27.14 -14.97 -59.91
N ARG A 507 26.14 -15.04 -60.79
CA ARG A 507 24.78 -14.60 -60.48
C ARG A 507 24.12 -15.49 -59.43
N ALA A 508 24.38 -16.80 -59.45
CA ALA A 508 23.90 -17.76 -58.46
C ALA A 508 24.51 -17.55 -57.06
N LEU A 509 25.80 -17.18 -56.97
CA LEU A 509 26.51 -16.96 -55.71
C LEU A 509 26.38 -15.54 -55.14
N SER A 510 25.95 -14.56 -55.94
CA SER A 510 25.79 -13.18 -55.49
C SER A 510 24.95 -12.98 -54.21
N PRO A 511 23.82 -13.69 -53.99
CA PRO A 511 23.01 -13.53 -52.78
C PRO A 511 23.71 -14.06 -51.53
N LEU A 512 24.45 -15.17 -51.67
CA LEU A 512 25.26 -15.76 -50.60
C LEU A 512 26.39 -14.81 -50.15
N ARG A 513 27.08 -14.17 -51.10
CA ARG A 513 28.13 -13.18 -50.77
C ARG A 513 27.57 -11.95 -50.05
N ALA A 514 26.36 -11.52 -50.38
CA ALA A 514 25.68 -10.43 -49.68
C ALA A 514 25.30 -10.83 -48.25
N LEU A 515 24.78 -12.05 -48.07
CA LEU A 515 24.47 -12.60 -46.75
C LEU A 515 25.72 -12.69 -45.85
N PHE A 516 26.83 -13.23 -46.35
CA PHE A 516 28.06 -13.33 -45.56
C PHE A 516 28.58 -11.96 -45.10
N ARG A 517 28.48 -10.93 -45.95
CA ARG A 517 28.81 -9.55 -45.56
C ARG A 517 27.85 -9.03 -44.48
N ALA A 518 26.56 -9.29 -44.60
CA ALA A 518 25.57 -8.88 -43.60
C ALA A 518 25.79 -9.58 -42.25
N LEU A 519 26.07 -10.89 -42.25
CA LEU A 519 26.38 -11.67 -41.05
C LEU A 519 27.69 -11.23 -40.39
N SER A 520 28.73 -10.95 -41.18
CA SER A 520 29.98 -10.42 -40.63
C SER A 520 29.79 -9.03 -40.03
N GLY A 521 28.94 -8.20 -40.64
CA GLY A 521 28.58 -6.89 -40.10
C GLY A 521 27.84 -6.99 -38.77
N SER A 522 26.86 -7.90 -38.67
CA SER A 522 26.08 -8.07 -37.43
C SER A 522 26.91 -8.60 -36.26
N VAL A 523 27.88 -9.47 -36.53
CA VAL A 523 28.83 -9.94 -35.51
C VAL A 523 29.71 -8.81 -34.98
N ASN A 524 30.15 -7.88 -35.84
CA ASN A 524 30.90 -6.71 -35.39
C ASN A 524 30.05 -5.80 -34.49
N THR A 525 28.79 -5.54 -34.84
CA THR A 525 27.90 -4.75 -33.97
C THR A 525 27.65 -5.41 -32.61
N TYR A 526 27.59 -6.75 -32.55
CA TYR A 526 27.48 -7.45 -31.27
C TYR A 526 28.72 -7.26 -30.38
N ARG A 527 29.92 -7.21 -30.99
CA ARG A 527 31.17 -6.92 -30.27
C ARG A 527 31.17 -5.50 -29.69
N ASP A 528 30.54 -4.57 -30.39
CA ASP A 528 30.42 -3.17 -29.96
C ASP A 528 29.27 -2.95 -28.95
N GLY A 529 28.56 -4.02 -28.55
CA GLY A 529 27.47 -3.97 -27.56
C GLY A 529 26.13 -3.52 -28.13
N GLU A 530 26.00 -3.46 -29.47
CA GLU A 530 24.79 -3.07 -30.17
C GLU A 530 24.08 -4.29 -30.77
N PHE A 531 22.91 -4.64 -30.22
CA PHE A 531 22.16 -5.87 -30.57
C PHE A 531 20.89 -5.61 -31.40
N ASN A 532 20.79 -4.44 -32.03
CA ASN A 532 19.56 -4.02 -32.74
C ASN A 532 19.47 -4.53 -34.19
N PHE A 533 20.54 -5.13 -34.71
CA PHE A 533 20.63 -5.56 -36.10
C PHE A 533 20.34 -7.05 -36.25
N GLY A 534 19.34 -7.38 -37.08
CA GLY A 534 18.97 -8.75 -37.40
C GLY A 534 19.08 -9.04 -38.89
N VAL A 535 19.75 -10.14 -39.25
CA VAL A 535 19.82 -10.60 -40.65
C VAL A 535 18.65 -11.54 -40.94
N HIS A 536 17.98 -11.33 -42.08
CA HIS A 536 16.89 -12.19 -42.55
C HIS A 536 17.27 -12.94 -43.83
N TRP A 537 16.93 -14.23 -43.88
CA TRP A 537 17.14 -15.09 -45.03
C TRP A 537 15.92 -15.98 -45.22
N SER A 538 15.33 -15.94 -46.42
CA SER A 538 14.05 -16.58 -46.73
C SER A 538 14.16 -18.05 -47.13
N SER A 539 15.38 -18.54 -47.42
CA SER A 539 15.59 -19.95 -47.80
C SER A 539 15.52 -20.87 -46.58
N ARG A 540 14.97 -22.08 -46.77
CA ARG A 540 14.89 -23.15 -45.76
C ARG A 540 16.02 -24.17 -45.93
N ASP A 541 17.23 -23.68 -46.22
CA ASP A 541 18.48 -24.44 -46.38
C ASP A 541 19.35 -24.35 -45.11
N GLU A 542 20.53 -24.97 -45.12
CA GLU A 542 21.45 -24.94 -43.95
C GLU A 542 21.84 -23.51 -43.57
N VAL A 543 21.97 -22.64 -44.58
CA VAL A 543 22.28 -21.22 -44.41
C VAL A 543 21.14 -20.48 -43.70
N GLY A 544 19.89 -20.78 -44.04
CA GLY A 544 18.71 -20.27 -43.34
C GLY A 544 18.65 -20.70 -41.87
N ASN A 545 19.11 -21.92 -41.54
CA ASN A 545 19.22 -22.36 -40.15
C ASN A 545 20.31 -21.58 -39.38
N LEU A 546 21.47 -21.34 -39.99
CA LEU A 546 22.53 -20.53 -39.38
C LEU A 546 22.07 -19.09 -39.12
N VAL A 547 21.37 -18.47 -40.07
CA VAL A 547 20.82 -17.12 -39.92
C VAL A 547 19.75 -17.07 -38.82
N ARG A 548 18.94 -18.13 -38.68
CA ARG A 548 17.96 -18.24 -37.59
C ARG A 548 18.65 -18.35 -36.22
N ALA A 549 19.65 -19.21 -36.08
CA ALA A 549 20.43 -19.34 -34.85
C ALA A 549 21.14 -18.03 -34.47
N HIS A 550 21.70 -17.31 -35.46
CA HIS A 550 22.31 -16.01 -35.24
C HIS A 550 21.31 -14.94 -34.76
N ARG A 551 20.09 -14.96 -35.29
CA ARG A 551 19.01 -14.07 -34.85
C ARG A 551 18.55 -14.40 -33.42
N GLU A 552 18.38 -15.68 -33.11
CA GLU A 552 18.03 -16.14 -31.75
C GLU A 552 19.07 -15.69 -30.72
N LEU A 553 20.36 -15.78 -31.06
CA LEU A 553 21.44 -15.27 -30.21
C LEU A 553 21.33 -13.75 -29.98
N GLY A 554 21.08 -12.97 -31.04
CA GLY A 554 20.89 -11.51 -30.94
C GLY A 554 19.72 -11.12 -30.04
N GLU A 555 18.59 -11.83 -30.19
CA GLU A 555 17.39 -11.63 -29.35
C GLU A 555 17.64 -11.94 -27.87
N VAL A 556 18.41 -12.99 -27.58
CA VAL A 556 18.78 -13.33 -26.19
C VAL A 556 19.70 -12.26 -25.60
N LEU A 557 20.73 -11.82 -26.33
CA LEU A 557 21.65 -10.78 -25.87
C LEU A 557 20.94 -9.43 -25.67
N ARG A 558 20.03 -9.07 -26.58
CA ARG A 558 19.20 -7.86 -26.48
C ARG A 558 18.31 -7.91 -25.24
N ARG A 559 17.60 -9.02 -25.00
CA ARG A 559 16.77 -9.21 -23.81
C ARG A 559 17.59 -9.12 -22.53
N GLN A 560 18.75 -9.79 -22.46
CA GLN A 560 19.65 -9.69 -21.31
C GLN A 560 20.12 -8.26 -21.05
N ARG A 561 20.46 -7.51 -22.11
CA ARG A 561 20.86 -6.10 -21.98
C ARG A 561 19.71 -5.20 -21.51
N GLN A 562 18.50 -5.39 -22.05
CA GLN A 562 17.32 -4.63 -21.64
C GLN A 562 16.94 -4.92 -20.18
N ASP A 563 16.96 -6.18 -19.77
CA ASP A 563 16.71 -6.58 -18.39
C ASP A 563 17.74 -5.98 -17.43
N LEU A 564 19.02 -5.97 -17.81
CA LEU A 564 20.09 -5.36 -17.03
C LEU A 564 19.89 -3.85 -16.89
N VAL A 565 19.65 -3.14 -17.99
CA VAL A 565 19.41 -1.69 -17.97
C VAL A 565 18.16 -1.33 -17.18
N GLN A 566 17.08 -2.11 -17.31
CA GLN A 566 15.86 -1.90 -16.54
C GLN A 566 16.09 -2.11 -15.03
N ARG A 567 16.81 -3.16 -14.64
CA ARG A 567 17.17 -3.40 -13.24
C ARG A 567 18.07 -2.28 -12.70
N GLU A 568 19.04 -1.82 -13.48
CA GLU A 568 19.92 -0.71 -13.12
C GLU A 568 19.12 0.59 -12.92
N LEU A 569 18.21 0.94 -13.83
CA LEU A 569 17.35 2.11 -13.70
C LEU A 569 16.39 2.03 -12.50
N LEU A 570 15.81 0.85 -12.24
CA LEU A 570 14.95 0.64 -11.07
C LEU A 570 15.74 0.78 -9.77
N LEU A 571 16.91 0.16 -9.69
CA LEU A 571 17.79 0.26 -8.52
C LEU A 571 18.26 1.70 -8.32
N ASP A 572 18.69 2.41 -9.36
CA ASP A 572 19.08 3.82 -9.26
C ASP A 572 17.89 4.68 -8.81
N THR A 573 16.71 4.50 -9.40
CA THR A 573 15.50 5.23 -8.99
C THR A 573 15.13 4.98 -7.53
N MET A 574 15.24 3.73 -7.05
CA MET A 574 14.98 3.38 -5.64
C MET A 574 16.02 4.00 -4.70
N VAL A 575 17.29 3.94 -5.05
CA VAL A 575 18.38 4.50 -4.22
C VAL A 575 18.33 6.03 -4.21
N GLN A 576 17.96 6.68 -5.32
CA GLN A 576 17.82 8.13 -5.40
C GLN A 576 16.66 8.69 -4.57
N ASN A 577 15.53 7.96 -4.50
CA ASN A 577 14.30 8.43 -3.85
C ASN A 577 14.10 7.90 -2.42
N THR A 578 15.03 7.11 -1.88
CA THR A 578 14.97 6.70 -0.48
C THR A 578 15.16 7.91 0.45
N PRO A 579 14.36 8.04 1.53
CA PRO A 579 14.51 9.13 2.50
C PRO A 579 15.78 9.01 3.35
N VAL A 580 16.49 7.89 3.27
CA VAL A 580 17.78 7.69 3.94
C VAL A 580 18.87 8.38 3.12
N ALA A 581 19.61 9.30 3.73
CA ALA A 581 20.76 9.92 3.10
C ALA A 581 21.89 8.89 2.96
N MET A 582 22.25 8.56 1.72
CA MET A 582 23.29 7.57 1.38
C MET A 582 24.50 8.28 0.78
N LEU A 583 25.66 8.10 1.40
CA LEU A 583 26.94 8.65 0.93
C LEU A 583 27.97 7.52 0.84
N LEU A 584 28.53 7.32 -0.36
CA LEU A 584 29.58 6.34 -0.62
C LEU A 584 30.89 7.08 -0.93
N TRP A 585 31.99 6.69 -0.31
CA TRP A 585 33.32 7.15 -0.69
C TRP A 585 34.30 6.01 -0.86
N ALA A 586 35.39 6.31 -1.56
CA ALA A 586 36.52 5.42 -1.74
C ALA A 586 37.81 6.25 -1.78
N ASP A 587 38.92 5.60 -1.43
CA ASP A 587 40.23 6.22 -1.54
C ASP A 587 40.66 6.31 -3.00
N GLY A 588 41.09 7.50 -3.42
CA GLY A 588 41.72 7.72 -4.71
C GLY A 588 43.09 7.05 -4.79
N GLY A 589 43.68 6.99 -6.00
CA GLY A 589 45.04 6.47 -6.19
C GLY A 589 46.13 7.32 -5.49
N ASP A 590 45.75 8.51 -5.04
CA ASP A 590 46.50 9.47 -4.23
C ASP A 590 46.29 9.28 -2.71
N GLY A 591 45.49 8.30 -2.29
CA GLY A 591 45.18 8.05 -0.88
C GLY A 591 44.12 8.98 -0.28
N VAL A 592 43.51 9.86 -1.08
CA VAL A 592 42.51 10.83 -0.64
C VAL A 592 41.11 10.25 -0.79
N ALA A 593 40.32 10.22 0.29
CA ALA A 593 38.93 9.78 0.26
C ALA A 593 38.05 10.75 -0.53
N ARG A 594 37.40 10.25 -1.58
CA ARG A 594 36.48 11.03 -2.44
C ARG A 594 35.10 10.40 -2.50
N VAL A 595 34.07 11.23 -2.56
CA VAL A 595 32.70 10.77 -2.71
C VAL A 595 32.51 10.13 -4.08
N VAL A 596 32.13 8.85 -4.09
CA VAL A 596 31.84 8.05 -5.28
C VAL A 596 30.37 8.17 -5.65
N TYR A 597 29.48 8.22 -4.65
CA TYR A 597 28.04 8.30 -4.86
C TYR A 597 27.36 9.04 -3.73
N ALA A 598 26.35 9.85 -4.05
CA ALA A 598 25.47 10.47 -3.09
C ALA A 598 24.05 10.54 -3.66
N ASN A 599 23.07 9.99 -2.94
CA ASN A 599 21.67 10.07 -3.37
C ASN A 599 21.06 11.45 -3.12
N LEU A 600 19.85 11.70 -3.61
CA LEU A 600 19.18 13.00 -3.49
C LEU A 600 19.02 13.45 -2.02
N ALA A 601 18.71 12.53 -1.11
CA ALA A 601 18.60 12.82 0.32
C ALA A 601 19.94 13.26 0.92
N ALA A 602 21.05 12.58 0.61
CA ALA A 602 22.39 12.98 1.06
C ALA A 602 22.82 14.32 0.47
N ARG A 603 22.50 14.59 -0.80
CA ARG A 603 22.80 15.89 -1.43
C ARG A 603 22.07 17.03 -0.74
N LYS A 604 20.78 16.84 -0.43
CA LYS A 604 19.97 17.84 0.29
C LYS A 604 20.49 18.07 1.71
N LEU A 605 20.83 17.00 2.43
CA LEU A 605 21.28 17.08 3.81
C LEU A 605 22.69 17.66 3.95
N LEU A 606 23.60 17.33 3.03
CA LEU A 606 25.04 17.59 3.20
C LEU A 606 25.58 18.72 2.30
N ASN A 607 24.82 19.19 1.29
CA ASN A 607 25.32 20.16 0.32
C ASN A 607 24.19 20.93 -0.42
N ASP A 608 23.09 21.24 0.26
CA ASP A 608 21.96 22.03 -0.28
C ASP A 608 21.43 21.54 -1.65
N GLY A 609 21.48 20.24 -1.88
CA GLY A 609 21.02 19.60 -3.11
C GLY A 609 22.02 19.60 -4.27
N ARG A 610 23.23 20.17 -4.10
CA ARG A 610 24.29 20.16 -5.11
C ARG A 610 24.98 18.79 -5.21
N LYS A 611 25.59 18.50 -6.37
CA LYS A 611 26.32 17.25 -6.59
C LYS A 611 27.56 17.17 -5.67
N LEU A 612 27.68 16.04 -4.97
CA LEU A 612 28.77 15.72 -4.05
C LEU A 612 29.86 14.82 -4.67
N GLU A 613 29.54 14.14 -5.76
CA GLU A 613 30.43 13.19 -6.44
C GLU A 613 31.76 13.86 -6.85
N GLY A 614 32.88 13.23 -6.50
CA GLY A 614 34.24 13.69 -6.78
C GLY A 614 34.84 14.66 -5.77
N GLN A 615 34.05 15.19 -4.83
CA GLN A 615 34.55 16.06 -3.77
C GLN A 615 35.36 15.27 -2.72
N ARG A 616 36.29 15.95 -2.03
CA ARG A 616 37.05 15.36 -0.92
C ARG A 616 36.13 15.20 0.28
N LEU A 617 36.18 14.05 0.94
CA LEU A 617 35.33 13.78 2.10
C LEU A 617 35.52 14.85 3.19
N GLU A 618 36.76 15.23 3.47
CA GLU A 618 37.11 16.27 4.46
C GLU A 618 36.39 17.60 4.18
N SER A 619 36.43 18.08 2.94
CA SER A 619 35.76 19.34 2.56
C SER A 619 34.24 19.29 2.70
N VAL A 620 33.63 18.11 2.53
CA VAL A 620 32.19 17.92 2.73
C VAL A 620 31.84 17.94 4.22
N LEU A 621 32.73 17.42 5.08
CA LEU A 621 32.50 17.34 6.53
C LEU A 621 32.76 18.66 7.27
N GLU A 622 33.58 19.55 6.71
CA GLU A 622 33.88 20.87 7.29
C GLU A 622 32.62 21.75 7.40
N GLY A 623 31.71 21.69 6.42
CA GLY A 623 30.48 22.49 6.38
C GLY A 623 29.30 21.96 7.20
N LEU A 624 29.46 20.85 7.92
CA LEU A 624 28.38 20.20 8.67
C LEU A 624 28.38 20.55 10.16
N PRO A 625 27.24 20.38 10.88
CA PRO A 625 27.18 20.50 12.34
C PRO A 625 28.24 19.63 13.04
N ALA A 626 28.73 20.10 14.19
CA ALA A 626 29.82 19.46 14.92
C ALA A 626 29.49 18.02 15.30
N GLU A 627 28.23 17.74 15.65
CA GLU A 627 27.72 16.44 16.08
C GLU A 627 27.77 15.42 14.94
N LEU A 628 27.39 15.83 13.73
CA LEU A 628 27.44 14.97 12.55
C LEU A 628 28.88 14.69 12.13
N ARG A 629 29.76 15.70 12.21
CA ARG A 629 31.20 15.57 11.93
C ARG A 629 31.85 14.58 12.88
N GLU A 630 31.53 14.67 14.17
CA GLU A 630 32.07 13.77 15.19
C GLU A 630 31.54 12.35 15.04
N ALA A 631 30.24 12.19 14.74
CA ALA A 631 29.63 10.87 14.49
C ALA A 631 30.27 10.16 13.28
N VAL A 632 30.61 10.91 12.23
CA VAL A 632 31.36 10.37 11.08
C VAL A 632 32.82 10.08 11.45
N ALA A 633 33.46 10.87 12.29
CA ALA A 633 34.86 10.67 12.70
C ALA A 633 35.06 9.45 13.62
N ARG A 634 34.13 9.16 14.54
CA ARG A 634 34.23 8.02 15.49
C ARG A 634 34.22 6.64 14.81
N GLY A 635 33.50 6.52 13.69
CA GLY A 635 33.30 5.25 12.98
C GLY A 635 32.31 4.30 13.68
N GLY A 636 31.63 3.46 12.90
CA GLY A 636 30.59 2.53 13.39
C GLY A 636 29.17 3.08 13.33
N ASP A 637 28.20 2.28 13.78
CA ASP A 637 26.78 2.67 13.82
C ASP A 637 26.50 3.49 15.10
N SER A 638 25.82 4.64 14.99
CA SER A 638 25.59 5.57 16.12
C SER A 638 24.26 6.33 16.01
N LEU A 639 23.75 6.76 17.17
CA LEU A 639 22.61 7.66 17.31
C LEU A 639 23.10 8.99 17.90
N PHE A 640 22.67 10.11 17.33
CA PHE A 640 23.06 11.45 17.81
C PHE A 640 21.94 12.46 17.51
N GLY A 641 21.78 13.44 18.40
CA GLY A 641 20.91 14.59 18.19
C GLY A 641 21.67 15.74 17.54
N VAL A 642 21.01 16.48 16.65
CA VAL A 642 21.49 17.72 16.05
C VAL A 642 20.50 18.81 16.43
N SER A 643 20.97 19.84 17.13
CA SER A 643 20.17 21.02 17.43
C SER A 643 20.45 22.09 16.38
N PRO A 644 19.42 22.68 15.73
CA PRO A 644 19.65 23.77 14.78
C PRO A 644 20.21 25.00 15.51
N GLU A 645 21.27 25.60 14.95
CA GLU A 645 21.91 26.80 15.52
C GLU A 645 20.88 27.94 15.68
N GLY A 646 20.66 28.40 16.92
CA GLY A 646 19.79 29.54 17.23
C GLY A 646 18.39 29.22 17.79
N ALA A 647 18.07 27.97 18.13
CA ALA A 647 16.83 27.63 18.82
C ALA A 647 16.98 27.81 20.35
N GLU A 648 16.20 28.71 20.95
CA GLU A 648 16.20 28.97 22.40
C GLU A 648 15.32 28.00 23.23
N ASP A 649 14.79 26.93 22.62
CA ASP A 649 13.98 25.92 23.32
C ASP A 649 14.29 24.49 22.83
N ASP A 650 14.20 23.52 23.76
CA ASP A 650 14.37 22.06 23.60
C ASP A 650 13.44 21.41 22.53
N ALA A 651 12.60 22.20 21.85
CA ALA A 651 11.56 21.74 20.94
C ALA A 651 12.06 21.38 19.51
N GLY A 652 13.35 21.54 19.24
CA GLY A 652 13.94 21.46 17.90
C GLY A 652 14.96 20.36 17.64
N GLU A 653 15.31 19.50 18.61
CA GLU A 653 16.39 18.51 18.44
C GLU A 653 16.02 17.42 17.42
N GLU A 654 16.84 17.29 16.37
CA GLU A 654 16.69 16.25 15.37
C GLU A 654 17.58 15.03 15.65
N VAL A 655 16.97 13.87 15.92
CA VAL A 655 17.72 12.64 16.19
C VAL A 655 18.01 11.90 14.88
N TYR A 656 19.28 11.63 14.61
CA TYR A 656 19.75 10.89 13.45
C TYR A 656 20.35 9.54 13.85
N HIS A 657 20.08 8.52 13.03
CA HIS A 657 20.75 7.23 13.05
C HIS A 657 21.74 7.15 11.89
N LEU A 658 23.01 7.00 12.23
CA LEU A 658 24.11 6.78 11.29
C LEU A 658 24.48 5.31 11.30
N SER A 659 24.47 4.69 10.13
CA SER A 659 24.98 3.34 9.93
C SER A 659 26.08 3.33 8.88
N ARG A 660 27.14 2.56 9.12
CA ARG A 660 28.30 2.44 8.23
C ARG A 660 28.48 1.01 7.76
N ARG A 661 28.71 0.84 6.46
CA ARG A 661 28.99 -0.46 5.82
C ARG A 661 30.25 -0.35 4.99
N ARG A 662 31.17 -1.29 5.19
CA ARG A 662 32.43 -1.39 4.44
C ARG A 662 32.34 -2.57 3.48
N PHE A 663 32.75 -2.36 2.25
CA PHE A 663 32.84 -3.43 1.26
C PHE A 663 33.95 -3.17 0.25
N THR A 664 34.36 -4.21 -0.45
CA THR A 664 35.33 -4.10 -1.54
C THR A 664 34.63 -4.27 -2.88
N LEU A 665 34.87 -3.34 -3.80
CA LEU A 665 34.35 -3.40 -5.16
C LEU A 665 35.52 -3.15 -6.10
N ASN A 666 35.72 -4.05 -7.08
CA ASN A 666 36.83 -3.99 -8.04
C ASN A 666 38.22 -3.85 -7.38
N GLY A 667 38.42 -4.51 -6.23
CA GLY A 667 39.69 -4.48 -5.49
C GLY A 667 39.96 -3.18 -4.72
N ARG A 668 39.01 -2.23 -4.68
CA ARG A 668 39.12 -1.00 -3.90
C ARG A 668 38.17 -1.01 -2.70
N HIS A 669 38.60 -0.47 -1.59
CA HIS A 669 37.79 -0.30 -0.39
C HIS A 669 36.79 0.84 -0.58
N HIS A 670 35.53 0.56 -0.28
CA HIS A 670 34.44 1.52 -0.29
C HIS A 670 33.78 1.54 1.09
N GLU A 671 33.43 2.73 1.56
CA GLU A 671 32.61 2.92 2.75
C GLU A 671 31.29 3.61 2.38
N LEU A 672 30.18 2.98 2.78
CA LEU A 672 28.83 3.50 2.65
C LEU A 672 28.34 3.98 4.01
N LEU A 673 27.89 5.24 4.04
CA LEU A 673 27.28 5.89 5.18
C LEU A 673 25.80 6.09 4.91
N LEU A 674 24.97 5.71 5.87
CA LEU A 674 23.52 5.79 5.85
C LEU A 674 23.08 6.68 7.00
N LEU A 675 22.44 7.81 6.70
CA LEU A 675 21.91 8.76 7.69
C LEU A 675 20.38 8.77 7.61
N ARG A 676 19.72 8.46 8.71
CA ARG A 676 18.25 8.42 8.81
C ARG A 676 17.77 9.32 9.95
N LEU A 677 16.88 10.26 9.64
CA LEU A 677 16.18 11.08 10.64
C LEU A 677 15.13 10.22 11.37
N LEU A 678 15.06 10.33 12.71
CA LEU A 678 14.18 9.55 13.59
C LEU A 678 13.12 10.41 14.31
N THR A 679 13.26 11.74 14.34
CA THR A 679 12.39 12.66 15.11
C THR A 679 10.89 12.57 14.75
N PRO A 680 10.47 12.45 13.48
CA PRO A 680 9.05 12.32 13.13
C PRO A 680 8.43 11.01 13.63
N GLU A 681 9.21 9.92 13.62
CA GLU A 681 8.83 8.60 14.12
C GLU A 681 8.81 8.54 15.64
N LEU A 682 9.80 9.17 16.30
CA LEU A 682 9.87 9.33 17.75
C LEU A 682 8.72 10.17 18.28
N ARG A 683 8.36 11.29 17.66
CA ARG A 683 7.18 12.10 18.07
C ARG A 683 5.86 11.34 17.93
N ARG A 684 5.73 10.49 16.90
CA ARG A 684 4.59 9.56 16.78
C ARG A 684 4.63 8.49 17.86
N GLN A 685 5.80 7.93 18.17
CA GLN A 685 5.97 6.97 19.26
C GLN A 685 5.72 7.59 20.62
N GLU A 686 6.10 8.84 20.87
CA GLU A 686 5.80 9.61 22.08
C GLU A 686 4.30 9.82 22.20
N VAL A 687 3.61 10.26 21.14
CA VAL A 687 2.14 10.38 21.16
C VAL A 687 1.47 9.02 21.38
N GLN A 688 1.97 7.94 20.81
CA GLN A 688 1.47 6.59 21.08
C GLN A 688 1.80 6.11 22.50
N THR A 689 2.95 6.51 23.04
CA THR A 689 3.40 6.23 24.41
C THR A 689 2.52 6.99 25.39
N TRP A 690 2.26 8.28 25.17
CA TRP A 690 1.29 9.08 25.90
C TRP A 690 -0.11 8.47 25.84
N LYS A 691 -0.59 8.06 24.66
CA LYS A 691 -1.87 7.33 24.53
C LYS A 691 -1.86 6.03 25.32
N LYS A 692 -0.73 5.31 25.35
CA LYS A 692 -0.57 4.06 26.11
C LYS A 692 -0.52 4.32 27.61
N VAL A 693 0.19 5.35 28.07
CA VAL A 693 0.26 5.81 29.46
C VAL A 693 -1.12 6.24 29.94
N ILE A 694 -1.83 7.07 29.17
CA ILE A 694 -3.22 7.47 29.46
C ILE A 694 -4.13 6.25 29.57
N ARG A 695 -3.98 5.27 28.67
CA ARG A 695 -4.76 4.02 28.69
C ARG A 695 -4.42 3.17 29.92
N VAL A 696 -3.15 3.04 30.30
CA VAL A 696 -2.71 2.30 31.49
C VAL A 696 -3.19 2.98 32.76
N ILE A 697 -3.01 4.30 32.89
CA ILE A 697 -3.53 5.09 34.01
C ILE A 697 -5.05 4.92 34.10
N SER A 698 -5.77 5.06 32.99
CA SER A 698 -7.23 4.87 32.97
C SER A 698 -7.63 3.45 33.38
N HIS A 699 -6.87 2.43 32.97
CA HIS A 699 -7.12 1.03 33.32
C HIS A 699 -6.87 0.75 34.80
N GLU A 700 -5.73 1.18 35.35
CA GLU A 700 -5.38 0.99 36.76
C GLU A 700 -6.28 1.79 37.70
N LEU A 701 -6.63 3.04 37.34
CA LEU A 701 -7.60 3.85 38.08
C LEU A 701 -8.97 3.17 38.11
N ASN A 702 -9.50 2.74 36.94
CA ASN A 702 -10.81 2.10 36.87
C ASN A 702 -10.84 0.73 37.56
N ASN A 703 -9.77 -0.06 37.45
CA ASN A 703 -9.68 -1.38 38.08
C ASN A 703 -9.66 -1.33 39.61
N SER A 704 -9.17 -0.24 40.19
CA SER A 704 -9.26 -0.02 41.64
C SER A 704 -10.55 0.68 42.04
N LEU A 705 -10.94 1.76 41.35
CA LEU A 705 -12.07 2.61 41.77
C LEU A 705 -13.45 1.98 41.54
N ALA A 706 -13.66 1.27 40.43
CA ALA A 706 -14.98 0.69 40.12
C ALA A 706 -15.38 -0.43 41.11
N PRO A 707 -14.48 -1.37 41.49
CA PRO A 707 -14.77 -2.33 42.55
C PRO A 707 -14.95 -1.67 43.92
N ILE A 708 -14.14 -0.65 44.26
CA ILE A 708 -14.30 0.08 45.54
C ILE A 708 -15.69 0.72 45.63
N ALA A 709 -16.14 1.42 44.59
CA ALA A 709 -17.46 2.06 44.56
C ALA A 709 -18.60 1.03 44.65
N SER A 710 -18.49 -0.07 43.91
CA SER A 710 -19.49 -1.15 43.91
C SER A 710 -19.56 -1.89 45.25
N LEU A 711 -18.41 -2.17 45.85
CA LEU A 711 -18.30 -2.83 47.16
C LEU A 711 -18.76 -1.92 48.30
N ALA A 712 -18.46 -0.62 48.23
CA ALA A 712 -18.96 0.36 49.19
C ALA A 712 -20.50 0.49 49.13
N HIS A 713 -21.07 0.54 47.92
CA HIS A 713 -22.52 0.55 47.73
C HIS A 713 -23.18 -0.74 48.24
N SER A 714 -22.58 -1.89 47.94
CA SER A 714 -23.04 -3.20 48.42
C SER A 714 -22.94 -3.32 49.94
N GLY A 715 -21.87 -2.78 50.54
CA GLY A 715 -21.70 -2.69 51.99
C GLY A 715 -22.78 -1.85 52.67
N ALA A 716 -23.10 -0.68 52.11
CA ALA A 716 -24.18 0.18 52.61
C ALA A 716 -25.55 -0.53 52.58
N GLU A 717 -25.82 -1.31 51.54
CA GLU A 717 -27.05 -2.08 51.42
C GLU A 717 -27.10 -3.30 52.38
N LEU A 718 -25.94 -3.93 52.64
CA LEU A 718 -25.83 -5.00 53.64
C LEU A 718 -26.10 -4.48 55.07
N VAL A 719 -25.64 -3.26 55.39
CA VAL A 719 -25.94 -2.58 56.66
C VAL A 719 -27.43 -2.31 56.80
N ARG A 720 -28.09 -1.76 55.76
CA ARG A 720 -29.55 -1.54 55.77
C ARG A 720 -30.37 -2.81 55.97
N ARG A 721 -29.84 -3.95 55.55
CA ARG A 721 -30.49 -5.27 55.64
C ARG A 721 -30.08 -6.07 56.89
N GLY A 722 -29.32 -5.49 57.81
CA GLY A 722 -28.88 -6.12 59.06
C GLY A 722 -27.91 -7.30 58.90
N ARG A 723 -27.24 -7.43 57.74
CA ARG A 723 -26.33 -8.55 57.44
C ARG A 723 -24.87 -8.12 57.59
N HIS A 724 -24.41 -8.08 58.83
CA HIS A 724 -23.09 -7.53 59.17
C HIS A 724 -21.91 -8.49 58.93
N GLU A 725 -22.16 -9.79 58.81
CA GLU A 725 -21.11 -10.83 58.73
C GLU A 725 -20.15 -10.69 57.53
N ARG A 726 -20.61 -10.07 56.43
CA ARG A 726 -19.81 -9.92 55.19
C ARG A 726 -19.11 -8.57 55.05
N LEU A 727 -19.30 -7.65 56.01
CA LEU A 727 -18.71 -6.32 55.94
C LEU A 727 -17.19 -6.34 56.10
N ALA A 728 -16.65 -7.26 56.91
CA ALA A 728 -15.21 -7.39 57.10
C ALA A 728 -14.47 -7.73 55.79
N GLU A 729 -15.05 -8.64 54.97
CA GLU A 729 -14.50 -9.03 53.67
C GLU A 729 -14.57 -7.87 52.66
N VAL A 730 -15.69 -7.13 52.67
CA VAL A 730 -15.90 -5.94 51.83
C VAL A 730 -14.87 -4.84 52.16
N PHE A 731 -14.67 -4.52 53.44
CA PHE A 731 -13.71 -3.50 53.87
C PHE A 731 -12.26 -3.90 53.58
N SER A 732 -11.89 -5.17 53.82
CA SER A 732 -10.55 -5.68 53.49
C SER A 732 -10.25 -5.57 51.99
N THR A 733 -11.22 -5.94 51.14
CA THR A 733 -11.06 -5.85 49.68
C THR A 733 -10.96 -4.39 49.19
N ILE A 734 -11.71 -3.47 49.81
CA ILE A 734 -11.60 -2.04 49.52
C ILE A 734 -10.21 -1.52 49.92
N GLU A 735 -9.71 -1.92 51.08
CA GLU A 735 -8.40 -1.52 51.59
C GLU A 735 -7.26 -2.00 50.67
N ASP A 736 -7.31 -3.25 50.22
CA ASP A 736 -6.31 -3.79 49.29
C ASP A 736 -6.30 -3.07 47.94
N ARG A 737 -7.48 -2.76 47.39
CA ARG A 737 -7.62 -1.99 46.14
C ARG A 737 -7.14 -0.55 46.30
N ALA A 738 -7.38 0.07 47.44
CA ALA A 738 -6.92 1.41 47.77
C ALA A 738 -5.39 1.46 47.94
N ARG A 739 -4.78 0.50 48.65
CA ARG A 739 -3.32 0.39 48.79
C ARG A 739 -2.62 0.17 47.44
N HIS A 740 -3.20 -0.65 46.56
CA HIS A 740 -2.69 -0.85 45.19
C HIS A 740 -2.72 0.46 44.37
N LEU A 741 -3.83 1.19 44.44
CA LEU A 741 -4.00 2.48 43.77
C LEU A 741 -3.01 3.53 44.30
N GLU A 742 -2.82 3.59 45.61
CA GLU A 742 -1.85 4.47 46.25
C GLU A 742 -0.41 4.17 45.79
N GLY A 743 -0.03 2.89 45.73
CA GLY A 743 1.27 2.46 45.23
C GLY A 743 1.51 2.89 43.77
N PHE A 744 0.50 2.71 42.91
CA PHE A 744 0.55 3.15 41.51
C PHE A 744 0.70 4.68 41.39
N ILE A 745 -0.13 5.46 42.10
CA ILE A 745 -0.09 6.92 42.07
C ILE A 745 1.24 7.46 42.60
N ARG A 746 1.78 6.87 43.67
CA ARG A 746 3.07 7.27 44.25
C ARG A 746 4.24 6.98 43.29
N GLY A 747 4.18 5.87 42.56
CA GLY A 747 5.15 5.53 41.52
C GLY A 747 5.12 6.52 40.34
N TYR A 748 3.91 6.90 39.89
CA TYR A 748 3.73 7.90 38.84
C TYR A 748 4.15 9.31 39.26
N ALA A 749 3.78 9.74 40.48
CA ALA A 749 4.09 11.08 40.98
C ALA A 749 5.60 11.33 41.15
N ARG A 750 6.39 10.29 41.44
CA ARG A 750 7.86 10.37 41.47
C ARG A 750 8.49 10.54 40.09
N PHE A 751 7.87 9.98 39.04
CA PHE A 751 8.29 10.16 37.66
C PHE A 751 7.91 11.56 37.13
N ALA A 752 6.70 12.04 37.41
CA ALA A 752 6.21 13.32 36.88
C ALA A 752 6.81 14.59 37.54
N LYS A 753 7.57 14.44 38.64
CA LYS A 753 8.16 15.56 39.40
C LYS A 753 9.61 15.27 39.78
N LEU A 754 10.50 15.16 38.78
CA LEU A 754 11.93 15.19 39.05
C LEU A 754 12.33 16.64 39.44
N PRO A 755 12.81 16.89 40.67
CA PRO A 755 13.26 18.23 41.05
C PRO A 755 14.58 18.57 40.33
N GLN A 756 14.82 19.86 40.08
CA GLN A 756 16.11 20.30 39.53
C GLN A 756 17.27 19.83 40.43
N PRO A 757 18.37 19.30 39.83
CA PRO A 757 19.44 18.69 40.59
C PRO A 757 20.25 19.71 41.40
N GLN A 758 20.55 19.38 42.64
CA GLN A 758 21.42 20.18 43.51
C GLN A 758 22.87 19.75 43.32
N LEU A 759 23.55 20.35 42.35
CA LEU A 759 24.90 19.97 41.94
C LEU A 759 25.96 20.24 43.03
N GLN A 760 26.48 19.17 43.60
CA GLN A 760 27.55 19.15 44.61
C GLN A 760 28.82 18.54 44.02
N ALA A 761 30.00 19.00 44.45
CA ALA A 761 31.25 18.36 44.06
C ALA A 761 31.36 17.00 44.77
N VAL A 762 31.43 15.93 43.98
CA VAL A 762 31.51 14.56 44.45
C VAL A 762 32.82 13.94 43.96
N ASP A 763 33.53 13.32 44.89
CA ASP A 763 34.63 12.41 44.57
C ASP A 763 34.05 11.05 44.17
N TRP A 764 34.36 10.61 42.94
CA TRP A 764 33.81 9.36 42.41
C TRP A 764 34.30 8.12 43.18
N GLU A 765 35.48 8.17 43.81
CA GLU A 765 36.05 7.02 44.54
C GLU A 765 35.22 6.77 45.80
N ASP A 766 35.01 7.82 46.59
CA ASP A 766 34.19 7.79 47.80
C ASP A 766 32.71 7.49 47.48
N PHE A 767 32.22 7.97 46.35
CA PHE A 767 30.85 7.73 45.91
C PHE A 767 30.62 6.27 45.50
N LEU A 768 31.50 5.71 44.66
CA LEU A 768 31.38 4.31 44.21
C LEU A 768 31.65 3.35 45.37
N ALA A 769 32.55 3.67 46.30
CA ALA A 769 32.77 2.87 47.51
C ALA A 769 31.53 2.84 48.43
N ARG A 770 30.77 3.95 48.52
CA ARG A 770 29.47 3.98 49.21
C ARG A 770 28.43 3.12 48.50
N LEU A 771 28.37 3.21 47.17
CA LEU A 771 27.43 2.45 46.35
C LEU A 771 27.71 0.93 46.41
N GLN A 772 28.99 0.53 46.42
CA GLN A 772 29.43 -0.87 46.48
C GLN A 772 29.02 -1.57 47.79
N ARG A 773 28.81 -0.81 48.88
CA ARG A 773 28.25 -1.32 50.15
C ARG A 773 26.76 -1.64 50.07
N GLN A 774 26.04 -1.06 49.11
CA GLN A 774 24.60 -1.28 48.93
C GLN A 774 24.30 -2.34 47.87
N ILE A 775 25.12 -2.43 46.83
CA ILE A 775 24.98 -3.40 45.73
C ILE A 775 26.37 -3.82 45.26
N GLY A 776 26.60 -5.13 45.10
CA GLY A 776 27.92 -5.65 44.74
C GLY A 776 28.27 -5.38 43.28
N PHE A 777 29.48 -4.92 42.97
CA PHE A 777 30.01 -4.84 41.60
C PHE A 777 31.54 -4.78 41.64
N GLU A 778 32.18 -5.10 40.51
CA GLU A 778 33.64 -4.98 40.34
C GLU A 778 33.99 -3.65 39.66
N LEU A 779 34.99 -2.94 40.19
CA LEU A 779 35.53 -1.72 39.56
C LEU A 779 36.66 -2.10 38.59
N ASP A 780 36.44 -1.86 37.30
CA ASP A 780 37.40 -2.18 36.24
C ASP A 780 37.94 -0.90 35.59
N GLY A 781 39.04 -0.38 36.16
CA GLY A 781 39.73 0.81 35.70
C GLY A 781 39.05 2.10 36.16
N MET A 782 39.75 2.85 37.01
CA MET A 782 39.39 4.18 37.46
C MET A 782 40.54 5.14 37.17
N ALA A 783 40.26 6.25 36.49
CA ALA A 783 41.25 7.32 36.37
C ALA A 783 41.37 8.05 37.72
N ALA A 784 42.60 8.33 38.16
CA ALA A 784 42.84 9.05 39.41
C ALA A 784 42.27 10.49 39.35
N ASP A 785 41.75 10.97 40.49
CA ASP A 785 41.29 12.35 40.70
C ASP A 785 40.12 12.78 39.78
N LEU A 786 39.11 11.91 39.69
CA LEU A 786 37.85 12.18 39.00
C LEU A 786 36.83 12.79 39.96
N ARG A 787 36.62 14.10 39.84
CA ARG A 787 35.55 14.84 40.52
C ARG A 787 34.49 15.23 39.51
N ALA A 788 33.22 15.15 39.90
CA ALA A 788 32.11 15.65 39.10
C ALA A 788 31.15 16.45 39.96
N ARG A 789 30.47 17.42 39.35
CA ARG A 789 29.37 18.14 39.99
C ARG A 789 28.06 17.43 39.69
N VAL A 790 27.52 16.71 40.67
CA VAL A 790 26.28 15.95 40.54
C VAL A 790 25.41 16.11 41.79
N ASP A 791 24.11 15.89 41.67
CA ASP A 791 23.25 15.66 42.82
C ASP A 791 23.49 14.22 43.32
N PRO A 792 24.08 14.04 44.52
CA PRO A 792 24.47 12.70 44.98
C PRO A 792 23.27 11.75 45.10
N ALA A 793 22.11 12.25 45.53
CA ALA A 793 20.93 11.41 45.75
C ALA A 793 20.30 10.97 44.44
N GLN A 794 20.19 11.89 43.46
CA GLN A 794 19.68 11.53 42.14
C GLN A 794 20.64 10.60 41.40
N MET A 795 21.95 10.88 41.43
CA MET A 795 22.95 10.04 40.78
C MET A 795 23.02 8.64 41.42
N GLU A 796 22.90 8.55 42.75
CA GLU A 796 22.82 7.28 43.47
C GLU A 796 21.59 6.47 43.02
N GLN A 797 20.44 7.11 42.93
CA GLN A 797 19.21 6.48 42.43
C GLN A 797 19.35 5.97 40.98
N ALA A 798 19.94 6.78 40.10
CA ALA A 798 20.19 6.41 38.71
C ALA A 798 21.10 5.18 38.60
N LEU A 799 22.20 5.15 39.36
CA LEU A 799 23.17 4.06 39.32
C LEU A 799 22.67 2.79 40.03
N LEU A 800 21.93 2.92 41.13
CA LEU A 800 21.26 1.79 41.78
C LEU A 800 20.27 1.11 40.82
N ASN A 801 19.53 1.87 40.02
CA ASN A 801 18.62 1.32 39.02
C ASN A 801 19.38 0.55 37.91
N LEU A 802 20.50 1.09 37.43
CA LEU A 802 21.34 0.41 36.44
C LEU A 802 21.94 -0.89 36.99
N LEU A 803 22.48 -0.85 38.21
CA LEU A 803 23.12 -1.99 38.84
C LEU A 803 22.12 -3.10 39.19
N LYS A 804 20.91 -2.76 39.66
CA LYS A 804 19.84 -3.75 39.87
C LYS A 804 19.42 -4.41 38.56
N ASN A 805 19.22 -3.62 37.50
CA ASN A 805 18.88 -4.16 36.19
C ASN A 805 19.97 -5.11 35.65
N ALA A 806 21.24 -4.76 35.84
CA ALA A 806 22.39 -5.57 35.45
C ALA A 806 22.45 -6.90 36.22
N HIS A 807 22.21 -6.90 37.54
CA HIS A 807 22.16 -8.12 38.35
C HIS A 807 21.01 -9.03 37.94
N GLU A 808 19.80 -8.48 37.80
CA GLU A 808 18.63 -9.25 37.40
C GLU A 808 18.81 -9.88 36.01
N ALA A 809 19.44 -9.17 35.06
CA ALA A 809 19.77 -9.72 33.74
C ALA A 809 20.84 -10.82 33.82
N GLY A 810 21.78 -10.71 34.76
CA GLY A 810 22.79 -11.72 35.04
C GLY A 810 22.24 -12.99 35.71
N GLU A 811 21.26 -12.84 36.62
CA GLU A 811 20.56 -13.97 37.26
C GLU A 811 19.82 -14.84 36.24
N GLU A 812 19.16 -14.22 35.25
CA GLU A 812 18.51 -14.93 34.14
C GLU A 812 19.52 -15.73 33.27
N ALA A 813 20.77 -15.28 33.19
CA ALA A 813 21.84 -15.89 32.41
C ALA A 813 22.76 -16.83 33.21
N GLY A 814 22.56 -16.96 34.54
CA GLY A 814 23.43 -17.75 35.42
C GLY A 814 24.82 -17.14 35.67
N ASN A 815 25.00 -15.85 35.37
CA ASN A 815 26.25 -15.11 35.62
C ASN A 815 25.93 -13.69 36.10
N THR A 816 26.06 -13.46 37.40
CA THR A 816 25.75 -12.19 38.08
C THR A 816 26.91 -11.21 38.14
N GLN A 817 27.99 -11.44 37.37
CA GLN A 817 29.14 -10.54 37.36
C GLN A 817 28.77 -9.21 36.71
N VAL A 818 28.77 -8.15 37.51
CA VAL A 818 28.54 -6.76 37.07
C VAL A 818 29.82 -5.96 37.26
N GLN A 819 30.26 -5.28 36.20
CA GLN A 819 31.45 -4.43 36.20
C GLN A 819 31.05 -2.97 36.02
N VAL A 820 31.72 -2.09 36.76
CA VAL A 820 31.60 -0.63 36.58
C VAL A 820 32.95 -0.09 36.16
N ARG A 821 32.95 0.72 35.09
CA ARG A 821 34.15 1.36 34.57
C ARG A 821 33.96 2.87 34.51
N LEU A 822 34.98 3.61 34.94
CA LEU A 822 34.95 5.06 34.93
C LEU A 822 36.14 5.62 34.14
N ARG A 823 35.86 6.43 33.12
CA ARG A 823 36.86 7.02 32.22
C ARG A 823 36.68 8.52 32.07
N ARG A 824 37.81 9.22 31.99
CA ARG A 824 37.88 10.62 31.58
C ARG A 824 37.92 10.72 30.06
N LEU A 825 37.06 11.53 29.47
CA LEU A 825 37.07 11.92 28.06
C LEU A 825 37.18 13.45 27.98
N PRO A 826 37.66 14.03 26.87
CA PRO A 826 37.77 15.48 26.75
C PRO A 826 36.41 16.16 26.98
N GLY A 827 36.25 16.87 28.11
CA GLY A 827 35.02 17.58 28.47
C GLY A 827 33.90 16.69 29.02
N TRP A 828 34.14 15.38 29.21
CA TRP A 828 33.13 14.44 29.67
C TRP A 828 33.70 13.38 30.63
N THR A 829 32.93 13.04 31.66
CA THR A 829 33.13 11.83 32.47
C THR A 829 32.20 10.73 31.97
N ARG A 830 32.77 9.55 31.68
CA ARG A 830 32.02 8.38 31.19
C ARG A 830 32.02 7.27 32.24
N LEU A 831 30.83 6.90 32.71
CA LEU A 831 30.58 5.78 33.61
C LEU A 831 29.86 4.67 32.84
N GLU A 832 30.44 3.47 32.80
CA GLU A 832 29.87 2.30 32.13
C GLU A 832 29.47 1.26 33.17
N VAL A 833 28.23 0.76 33.09
CA VAL A 833 27.76 -0.42 33.82
C VAL A 833 27.65 -1.57 32.83
N LEU A 834 28.39 -2.65 33.07
CA LEU A 834 28.49 -3.80 32.19
C LEU A 834 27.96 -5.06 32.88
N ASP A 835 27.02 -5.76 32.24
CA ASP A 835 26.53 -7.07 32.69
C ASP A 835 26.96 -8.20 31.76
N ARG A 836 26.68 -9.44 32.18
CA ARG A 836 26.91 -10.69 31.43
C ARG A 836 25.58 -11.38 31.03
N GLY A 837 24.48 -10.63 31.00
CA GLY A 837 23.16 -11.14 30.63
C GLY A 837 23.04 -11.51 29.14
N PRO A 838 21.83 -11.86 28.66
CA PRO A 838 21.61 -12.24 27.26
C PRO A 838 21.69 -11.06 26.27
N GLY A 839 21.82 -9.82 26.75
CA GLY A 839 21.67 -8.61 25.95
C GLY A 839 20.22 -8.36 25.54
N MET A 840 19.97 -7.31 24.76
CA MET A 840 18.63 -6.94 24.27
C MET A 840 18.56 -7.10 22.75
N ASN A 841 17.48 -7.65 22.22
CA ASN A 841 17.29 -7.64 20.76
C ASN A 841 17.06 -6.20 20.24
N GLU A 842 17.21 -5.99 18.93
CA GLU A 842 17.15 -4.65 18.32
C GLU A 842 15.82 -3.91 18.60
N ALA A 843 14.70 -4.64 18.60
CA ALA A 843 13.38 -4.07 18.92
C ALA A 843 13.25 -3.68 20.40
N VAL A 844 13.85 -4.44 21.32
CA VAL A 844 13.86 -4.13 22.76
C VAL A 844 14.77 -2.94 23.04
N LEU A 845 15.96 -2.87 22.41
CA LEU A 845 16.87 -1.73 22.55
C LEU A 845 16.21 -0.40 22.13
N GLN A 846 15.48 -0.40 21.02
CA GLN A 846 14.78 0.79 20.52
C GLN A 846 13.69 1.31 21.47
N ASN A 847 13.16 0.44 22.33
CA ASN A 847 12.07 0.78 23.25
C ASN A 847 12.51 0.82 24.73
N ALA A 848 13.75 0.43 25.05
CA ALA A 848 14.23 0.21 26.41
C ALA A 848 14.23 1.47 27.29
N LEU A 849 14.33 2.65 26.67
CA LEU A 849 14.31 3.95 27.35
C LEU A 849 12.90 4.57 27.43
N LEU A 850 11.88 3.90 26.87
CA LEU A 850 10.51 4.40 26.95
C LEU A 850 9.91 4.12 28.34
N PRO A 851 9.20 5.08 28.94
CA PRO A 851 8.49 4.85 30.20
C PRO A 851 7.50 3.68 30.09
N PHE A 852 7.44 2.85 31.13
CA PHE A 852 6.57 1.66 31.23
C PHE A 852 6.86 0.56 30.21
N TYR A 853 7.97 0.63 29.48
CA TYR A 853 8.43 -0.48 28.67
C TYR A 853 9.23 -1.45 29.55
N SER A 854 8.66 -2.64 29.77
CA SER A 854 9.36 -3.72 30.46
C SER A 854 9.11 -5.04 29.75
N THR A 855 10.17 -5.85 29.62
CA THR A 855 10.10 -7.24 29.18
C THR A 855 9.82 -8.21 30.34
N LYS A 856 9.78 -7.71 31.60
CA LYS A 856 9.66 -8.49 32.82
C LYS A 856 8.21 -8.51 33.36
N ARG A 857 7.77 -9.65 33.93
CA ARG A 857 6.37 -9.85 34.40
C ARG A 857 5.93 -8.92 35.53
N ASN A 858 6.86 -8.51 36.41
CA ASN A 858 6.61 -7.60 37.54
C ASN A 858 7.38 -6.27 37.41
N GLY A 859 7.95 -5.99 36.24
CA GLY A 859 8.76 -4.79 36.02
C GLY A 859 7.89 -3.56 35.78
N THR A 860 8.13 -2.50 36.53
CA THR A 860 7.41 -1.23 36.37
C THR A 860 7.75 -0.52 35.05
N GLY A 861 8.88 -0.88 34.41
CA GLY A 861 9.35 -0.26 33.17
C GLY A 861 9.78 1.20 33.32
N LEU A 862 9.96 1.68 34.55
CA LEU A 862 10.30 3.07 34.85
C LEU A 862 11.80 3.27 35.13
N GLY A 863 12.55 2.21 35.47
CA GLY A 863 13.92 2.33 35.95
C GLY A 863 14.89 2.98 34.96
N LEU A 864 14.94 2.48 33.72
CA LEU A 864 15.84 3.03 32.68
C LEU A 864 15.38 4.40 32.17
N ALA A 865 14.07 4.63 32.07
CA ALA A 865 13.51 5.92 31.70
C ALA A 865 13.84 7.00 32.74
N LEU A 866 13.72 6.68 34.03
CA LEU A 866 14.08 7.58 35.13
C LEU A 866 15.58 7.84 35.22
N THR A 867 16.40 6.82 34.98
CA THR A 867 17.86 7.00 34.88
C THR A 867 18.22 7.97 33.75
N ARG A 868 17.52 7.89 32.61
CA ARG A 868 17.72 8.83 31.50
C ARG A 868 17.38 10.27 31.92
N GLU A 869 16.21 10.50 32.50
CA GLU A 869 15.79 11.85 32.94
C GLU A 869 16.75 12.44 33.97
N ILE A 870 17.22 11.63 34.93
CA ILE A 870 18.22 12.07 35.90
C ILE A 870 19.52 12.47 35.19
N VAL A 871 20.01 11.66 34.27
CA VAL A 871 21.27 11.94 33.56
C VAL A 871 21.14 13.20 32.68
N GLU A 872 20.01 13.36 31.98
CA GLU A 872 19.72 14.54 31.16
C GLU A 872 19.59 15.82 32.01
N ALA A 873 18.95 15.74 33.18
CA ALA A 873 18.86 16.86 34.12
C ALA A 873 20.24 17.35 34.62
N HIS A 874 21.27 16.49 34.56
CA HIS A 874 22.65 16.83 34.88
C HIS A 874 23.47 17.28 33.66
N GLY A 875 22.82 17.57 32.52
CA GLY A 875 23.48 17.91 31.25
C GLY A 875 24.18 16.72 30.59
N GLY A 876 23.87 15.51 31.05
CA GLY A 876 24.47 14.26 30.62
C GLY A 876 23.69 13.53 29.52
N ARG A 877 24.24 12.40 29.06
CA ARG A 877 23.60 11.51 28.07
C ARG A 877 23.70 10.05 28.48
N LEU A 878 22.67 9.27 28.19
CA LEU A 878 22.63 7.83 28.46
C LEU A 878 22.66 7.04 27.14
N SER A 879 23.46 5.98 27.06
CA SER A 879 23.52 5.09 25.89
C SER A 879 23.54 3.62 26.29
N LEU A 880 22.94 2.77 25.44
CA LEU A 880 22.81 1.33 25.65
C LEU A 880 23.40 0.60 24.45
N GLN A 881 24.25 -0.40 24.70
CA GLN A 881 24.89 -1.17 23.65
C GLN A 881 25.05 -2.64 24.05
N ASN A 882 24.71 -3.57 23.17
CA ASN A 882 25.04 -4.97 23.37
C ASN A 882 26.56 -5.19 23.25
N ARG A 883 27.10 -6.02 24.14
CA ARG A 883 28.51 -6.39 24.13
C ARG A 883 28.76 -7.52 23.13
N ALA A 884 29.93 -7.50 22.48
CA ALA A 884 30.33 -8.56 21.55
C ALA A 884 30.47 -9.95 22.22
N ASP A 885 30.85 -9.98 23.50
CA ASP A 885 31.04 -11.20 24.30
C ASP A 885 29.77 -11.61 25.10
N GLY A 886 28.61 -11.03 24.79
CA GLY A 886 27.36 -11.20 25.55
C GLY A 886 27.19 -10.19 26.70
N GLY A 887 25.94 -9.80 26.96
CA GLY A 887 25.55 -8.80 27.96
C GLY A 887 25.28 -7.41 27.39
N LEU A 888 24.85 -6.51 28.26
CA LEU A 888 24.56 -5.10 27.94
C LEU A 888 25.62 -4.20 28.59
N CYS A 889 25.99 -3.15 27.87
CA CYS A 889 26.75 -2.01 28.39
C CYS A 889 25.81 -0.80 28.42
N VAL A 890 25.62 -0.22 29.60
CA VAL A 890 24.91 1.04 29.79
C VAL A 890 25.91 2.11 30.17
N ALA A 891 26.10 3.12 29.31
CA ALA A 891 27.06 4.19 29.51
C ALA A 891 26.35 5.52 29.82
N VAL A 892 26.70 6.10 30.97
CA VAL A 892 26.32 7.43 31.43
C VAL A 892 27.46 8.39 31.12
N MET A 893 27.16 9.44 30.37
CA MET A 893 28.07 10.53 30.02
C MET A 893 27.65 11.77 30.81
N LEU A 894 28.57 12.37 31.55
CA LEU A 894 28.33 13.61 32.30
C LEU A 894 29.35 14.67 31.87
N PRO A 895 28.95 15.95 31.73
CA PRO A 895 29.89 16.99 31.37
C PRO A 895 30.92 17.18 32.49
N GLU A 896 32.18 17.41 32.12
CA GLU A 896 33.19 17.90 33.07
C GLU A 896 32.87 19.38 33.36
N GLN A 897 32.36 19.65 34.56
CA GLN A 897 32.08 21.00 35.06
C GLN A 897 33.00 21.38 36.20
#